data_AF-A0A351F1R2-F1
#
_entry.id   AF-A0A351F1R2-F1
#
_cell.length_a   1.000
_cell.length_b   1.000
_cell.length_c   1.000
_cell.angle_alpha   90.00
_cell.angle_beta   90.00
_cell.angle_gamma   90.00
#
_symmetry.space_group_name_H-M   'P 1'
#
loop_
_entity.id
_entity.type
_entity.pdbx_description
1 polymer ?
#
loop_
_entity_poly.entity_id
_entity_poly.type
_entity_poly.pdbx_seq_one_letter_code
_entity_poly.pdbx_strand_id
1 'polypeptide(L)'
;MQKYFISFGLVLCYLITSFGQSALINIDENWKFHLGSSSDPSKDFNYGIGNVFWKTMSDRGTAIDLKFDDSDWRNLDLPHDWVVELPFVNSENPDVAGHGYKPVGGLFPETSIGWYRKKFNLEATDSVYQHFLRFDGVFRDADFWVNGFYMGNNKSGYIGISFDITDFLNYGGENIIVVRVDATQYEGWFYEGAGIYRHVWHRKTPKIHIAEDGIFNYTRVSANGARIFSEIEVENSSLKSEKIAVQIHFLDRNGQKLASSPKNKLEIQAKQIGLVKQELTIKNPRLWTLEDPYLYRIVIELSQNGKLIDKCIHRLGIRTIDIQPNGVFLNGEHIKLKGTNNHQDHAGVGSALPDYLQYFRVKRLKEMGSNSYRTSHNPPTPELLDACDSLGMLVLDETRLLNSSKEYLDQFRRLLKRDRSRTSVFMWSIGNEEFWIQTTPYGKRIGETMLAMQREMDPTRISVYASDVPQRGYMPNIYSGVLEVIPVRGFNYREDAVESHHKTKPFMPIIGTEMGSTVTTRGIYATDSVNCYLPDKDLTAPWWASTAEKWWPMAAENDYWLGGYIWTGFDYRGEPTPFQWPNINSHFGVMDVCGFPKNLYYYYKSWWSDQDVIHVLPHWNWQPGQQVNVWVFSNADKVELFINGKSQGIKDMPVNRHLEWNVTFEPGVLKAIGYKDGKSFSSIRETSGKTAGTNTYSYKTTMLADGKDATVINITAVDNQNREVPDADNLLHFKVIGDAKILGVGNGDPSCHEADVCLDGNWKRSLFSGKCQVILQAGKNPGTVILEVTGEGLWKSSAEIFTIAPAEKKMSANHDQGKKQKMTKPEIGKIIGADISFLPELEANGIRFSDKGIEKDALEILKDHGFNYIRLRIFNDPAQPKGYSPEKGFCDLEHTLAMAKRIKAAGMKLLLDFHYSDYWADPGKQFKPDAWKDLNMEELQDSVYQFTKRVISNLKAQGTAPDMVQIGNEINHGMLWPEGHIANPDGLARLFNAGSKAVLEVEPATIIMLHIALGGQNEESVEFIEQMMERGVDFDVLGQSYYPQWHGSLEDLQNNLHDLLSRFGKEIILVEYSARKEEVHDIIFNLPEGKGKGTFIWEPLSTWDSIFDRKGQSNEKILIYDEITKRHMEK
;
A
#
# COMPACT_ATOMS: atom_id res chain seq x y z
N MET A 1 37.10 -10.70 -74.17
CA MET A 1 36.13 -11.11 -73.13
C MET A 1 36.39 -10.24 -71.92
N GLN A 2 35.66 -9.14 -71.75
CA GLN A 2 34.33 -9.03 -71.13
C GLN A 2 34.36 -9.04 -69.60
N LYS A 3 34.00 -7.86 -69.05
CA LYS A 3 33.22 -7.61 -67.82
C LYS A 3 33.92 -8.01 -66.49
N TYR A 4 34.07 -7.17 -65.46
CA TYR A 4 33.17 -6.15 -64.91
C TYR A 4 33.95 -4.97 -64.28
N PHE A 5 33.25 -3.84 -64.21
CA PHE A 5 33.67 -2.47 -63.95
C PHE A 5 32.99 -1.99 -62.64
N ILE A 6 33.62 -1.05 -61.90
CA ILE A 6 33.03 0.00 -61.04
C ILE A 6 32.48 -0.41 -59.65
N SER A 7 33.20 -0.04 -58.58
CA SER A 7 32.80 1.06 -57.67
C SER A 7 33.71 1.16 -56.43
N PHE A 8 34.64 2.10 -56.47
CA PHE A 8 35.22 2.77 -55.31
C PHE A 8 34.25 3.91 -54.94
N GLY A 9 33.74 3.94 -53.71
CA GLY A 9 32.86 5.03 -53.26
C GLY A 9 32.33 4.84 -51.84
N LEU A 10 32.84 5.65 -50.91
CA LEU A 10 32.22 6.01 -49.62
C LEU A 10 31.85 4.85 -48.66
N VAL A 11 32.84 4.40 -47.89
CA VAL A 11 32.60 3.93 -46.52
C VAL A 11 33.07 5.04 -45.57
N LEU A 12 32.31 6.14 -45.57
CA LEU A 12 32.34 7.16 -44.52
C LEU A 12 30.86 7.49 -44.24
N CYS A 13 30.50 7.52 -42.96
CA CYS A 13 29.15 7.76 -42.43
C CYS A 13 28.22 6.55 -42.45
N TYR A 14 28.25 5.74 -41.39
CA TYR A 14 27.06 5.36 -40.60
C TYR A 14 27.52 4.71 -39.27
N LEU A 15 28.34 5.43 -38.50
CA LEU A 15 28.29 5.31 -37.04
C LEU A 15 27.12 6.21 -36.61
N ILE A 16 25.91 5.63 -36.55
CA ILE A 16 24.81 6.26 -35.84
C ILE A 16 25.19 6.18 -34.36
N THR A 17 25.95 7.17 -33.88
CA THR A 17 26.00 7.47 -32.45
C THR A 17 24.58 7.85 -32.06
N SER A 18 23.85 6.93 -31.43
CA SER A 18 22.66 7.26 -30.66
C SER A 18 23.10 8.13 -29.48
N PHE A 19 23.22 9.44 -29.70
CA PHE A 19 23.39 10.38 -28.58
C PHE A 19 22.16 10.27 -27.71
N GLY A 20 22.37 9.73 -26.50
CA GLY A 20 21.34 9.14 -25.65
C GLY A 20 20.52 10.14 -24.84
N GLN A 21 19.33 9.68 -24.44
CA GLN A 21 18.39 10.37 -23.57
C GLN A 21 18.94 10.47 -22.14
N SER A 22 18.39 11.38 -21.33
CA SER A 22 18.70 11.38 -19.90
C SER A 22 18.35 10.04 -19.24
N ALA A 23 19.19 9.60 -18.31
CA ALA A 23 18.97 8.43 -17.48
C ALA A 23 19.06 8.82 -16.01
N LEU A 24 18.08 8.37 -15.22
CA LEU A 24 18.10 8.48 -13.76
C LEU A 24 18.32 7.07 -13.21
N ILE A 25 19.50 6.84 -12.64
CA ILE A 25 19.96 5.51 -12.22
C ILE A 25 19.96 5.51 -10.70
N ASN A 26 19.18 4.63 -10.08
CA ASN A 26 19.27 4.40 -8.64
C ASN A 26 20.60 3.73 -8.33
N ILE A 27 21.36 4.25 -7.37
CA ILE A 27 22.68 3.74 -7.00
C ILE A 27 22.77 3.36 -5.52
N ASP A 28 21.65 2.92 -4.95
CA ASP A 28 21.53 2.57 -3.54
C ASP A 28 22.30 1.30 -3.16
N GLU A 29 22.62 0.44 -4.12
CA GLU A 29 23.27 -0.82 -3.82
C GLU A 29 24.77 -0.66 -3.56
N ASN A 30 25.36 -1.56 -2.75
CA ASN A 30 26.81 -1.69 -2.57
C ASN A 30 27.50 -0.42 -2.02
N TRP A 31 26.98 0.13 -0.93
CA TRP A 31 27.66 1.14 -0.14
C TRP A 31 28.48 0.52 0.98
N LYS A 32 29.52 1.24 1.40
CA LYS A 32 30.29 1.00 2.61
C LYS A 32 29.83 1.95 3.70
N PHE A 33 29.71 1.46 4.93
CA PHE A 33 29.33 2.26 6.09
C PHE A 33 30.23 2.00 7.30
N HIS A 34 30.52 3.08 8.04
CA HIS A 34 31.20 3.02 9.34
C HIS A 34 30.78 4.19 10.24
N LEU A 35 30.66 3.96 11.54
CA LEU A 35 30.42 5.03 12.52
C LEU A 35 31.68 5.87 12.74
N GLY A 36 31.53 7.18 12.74
CA GLY A 36 32.56 8.13 13.18
C GLY A 36 32.37 8.54 14.64
N SER A 37 33.02 9.64 15.04
CA SER A 37 32.86 10.22 16.38
C SER A 37 32.70 11.73 16.30
N SER A 38 31.68 12.29 16.94
CA SER A 38 31.51 13.76 16.95
C SER A 38 32.42 14.47 17.98
N SER A 39 33.12 13.72 18.84
CA SER A 39 33.96 14.27 19.91
C SER A 39 35.45 13.98 19.77
N ASP A 40 35.82 12.98 18.97
CA ASP A 40 37.22 12.58 18.76
C ASP A 40 37.52 12.52 17.26
N PRO A 41 38.17 13.55 16.69
CA PRO A 41 38.57 13.58 15.29
C PRO A 41 39.38 12.35 14.84
N SER A 42 40.16 11.72 15.73
CA SER A 42 40.96 10.54 15.36
C SER A 42 40.09 9.30 15.13
N LYS A 43 38.95 9.22 15.79
CA LYS A 43 37.90 8.21 15.56
C LYS A 43 36.92 8.61 14.47
N ASP A 44 36.96 9.87 14.03
CA ASP A 44 36.22 10.40 12.89
C ASP A 44 37.06 10.45 11.61
N PHE A 45 37.91 9.43 11.43
CA PHE A 45 38.82 9.31 10.27
C PHE A 45 39.67 10.57 10.04
N ASN A 46 40.19 11.15 11.13
CA ASN A 46 41.00 12.37 11.15
C ASN A 46 40.29 13.62 10.57
N TYR A 47 38.96 13.61 10.45
CA TYR A 47 38.20 14.79 10.01
C TYR A 47 38.37 15.93 11.01
N GLY A 48 38.82 17.10 10.52
CA GLY A 48 39.17 18.25 11.36
C GLY A 48 40.63 18.32 11.81
N ILE A 49 41.42 17.25 11.64
CA ILE A 49 42.89 17.26 11.83
C ILE A 49 43.61 17.15 10.48
N GLY A 50 43.13 16.26 9.60
CA GLY A 50 43.59 16.11 8.22
C GLY A 50 43.01 17.20 7.31
N ASN A 51 43.69 17.48 6.19
CA ASN A 51 43.20 18.47 5.23
C ASN A 51 42.14 17.84 4.31
N VAL A 52 40.91 18.32 4.37
CA VAL A 52 39.76 17.75 3.64
C VAL A 52 39.50 18.42 2.27
N PHE A 53 40.37 19.35 1.85
CA PHE A 53 40.24 20.07 0.58
C PHE A 53 41.38 19.74 -0.39
N TRP A 54 41.03 19.58 -1.68
CA TRP A 54 41.89 19.11 -2.78
C TRP A 54 43.03 20.07 -3.22
N LYS A 55 43.71 20.77 -2.31
CA LYS A 55 44.75 21.75 -2.70
C LYS A 55 46.07 21.09 -3.14
N THR A 56 46.43 19.94 -2.58
CA THR A 56 47.74 19.27 -2.79
C THR A 56 47.70 17.74 -2.65
N MET A 57 46.55 17.08 -2.85
CA MET A 57 46.32 15.68 -2.43
C MET A 57 46.68 15.44 -0.94
N SER A 58 46.27 16.38 -0.09
CA SER A 58 46.61 16.44 1.35
C SER A 58 45.56 15.80 2.27
N ASP A 59 44.56 15.14 1.68
CA ASP A 59 43.52 14.33 2.33
C ASP A 59 44.03 12.98 2.86
N ARG A 60 45.34 12.73 2.74
CA ARG A 60 46.01 11.53 3.24
C ARG A 60 45.66 11.23 4.70
N GLY A 61 45.23 9.99 4.93
CA GLY A 61 44.87 9.50 6.26
C GLY A 61 43.43 9.83 6.69
N THR A 62 42.61 10.37 5.79
CA THR A 62 41.17 10.55 6.00
C THR A 62 40.36 9.55 5.17
N ALA A 63 39.09 9.36 5.53
CA ALA A 63 38.13 8.58 4.74
C ALA A 63 37.75 9.25 3.41
N ILE A 64 38.34 10.40 3.05
CA ILE A 64 38.15 11.08 1.76
C ILE A 64 39.20 10.61 0.74
N ASP A 65 40.37 10.15 1.22
CA ASP A 65 41.46 9.69 0.36
C ASP A 65 40.98 8.55 -0.56
N LEU A 66 41.35 8.64 -1.83
CA LEU A 66 41.07 7.62 -2.83
C LEU A 66 41.74 6.29 -2.51
N LYS A 67 42.85 6.33 -1.77
CA LYS A 67 43.61 5.16 -1.33
C LYS A 67 43.25 4.69 0.07
N PHE A 68 42.23 5.30 0.70
CA PHE A 68 41.73 4.84 1.98
C PHE A 68 41.28 3.37 1.88
N ASP A 69 41.73 2.55 2.82
CA ASP A 69 41.35 1.14 2.92
C ASP A 69 40.05 1.04 3.71
N ASP A 70 38.93 0.81 3.00
CA ASP A 70 37.58 0.62 3.55
C ASP A 70 37.18 -0.86 3.56
N SER A 71 38.15 -1.78 3.53
CA SER A 71 37.88 -3.23 3.50
C SER A 71 37.18 -3.75 4.75
N ASP A 72 37.39 -3.11 5.90
CA ASP A 72 36.75 -3.41 7.19
C ASP A 72 35.39 -2.71 7.39
N TRP A 73 35.00 -1.79 6.50
CA TRP A 73 33.68 -1.14 6.56
C TRP A 73 32.57 -2.11 6.15
N ARG A 74 31.42 -1.99 6.82
CA ARG A 74 30.21 -2.79 6.56
C ARG A 74 29.71 -2.53 5.13
N ASN A 75 29.39 -3.59 4.40
CA ASN A 75 28.63 -3.47 3.16
C ASN A 75 27.13 -3.37 3.49
N LEU A 76 26.42 -2.46 2.82
CA LEU A 76 24.97 -2.34 2.91
C LEU A 76 24.39 -1.73 1.62
N ASP A 77 23.07 -1.83 1.51
CA ASP A 77 22.29 -1.10 0.51
C ASP A 77 21.51 0.02 1.20
N LEU A 78 21.30 1.11 0.49
CA LEU A 78 20.41 2.20 0.88
C LEU A 78 18.96 1.87 0.47
N PRO A 79 17.95 2.60 1.00
CA PRO A 79 18.02 3.56 2.10
C PRO A 79 18.50 2.94 3.43
N HIS A 80 19.23 3.71 4.24
CA HIS A 80 19.78 3.25 5.51
C HIS A 80 19.60 4.27 6.63
N ASP A 81 18.97 3.82 7.72
CA ASP A 81 18.86 4.51 8.99
C ASP A 81 19.65 3.70 10.04
N TRP A 82 20.83 4.16 10.45
CA TRP A 82 21.65 3.37 11.40
C TRP A 82 21.10 3.41 12.83
N VAL A 83 20.23 4.38 13.15
CA VAL A 83 19.74 4.58 14.51
C VAL A 83 18.73 3.49 14.90
N VAL A 84 17.98 2.96 13.93
CA VAL A 84 17.02 1.87 14.18
C VAL A 84 17.74 0.60 14.65
N GLU A 85 18.99 0.42 14.25
CA GLU A 85 19.84 -0.74 14.61
C GLU A 85 20.47 -0.61 16.01
N LEU A 86 20.53 0.61 16.58
CA LEU A 86 21.13 0.84 17.90
C LEU A 86 20.26 0.25 19.04
N PRO A 87 20.86 -0.17 20.16
CA PRO A 87 20.07 -0.56 21.33
C PRO A 87 19.32 0.64 21.94
N PHE A 88 18.32 0.38 22.77
CA PHE A 88 17.68 1.40 23.59
C PHE A 88 18.52 1.70 24.83
N VAL A 89 18.48 2.95 25.30
CA VAL A 89 19.17 3.41 26.51
C VAL A 89 18.21 4.13 27.45
N ASN A 90 18.22 3.77 28.73
CA ASN A 90 17.49 4.55 29.73
C ASN A 90 18.24 5.86 29.99
N SER A 91 17.60 7.00 29.68
CA SER A 91 18.20 8.33 29.78
C SER A 91 17.17 9.32 30.31
N GLU A 92 17.55 10.13 31.29
CA GLU A 92 16.71 11.22 31.81
C GLU A 92 16.72 12.47 30.91
N ASN A 93 17.56 12.50 29.87
CA ASN A 93 17.61 13.63 28.95
C ASN A 93 16.34 13.67 28.07
N PRO A 94 15.61 14.81 28.06
CA PRO A 94 14.34 14.92 27.36
C PRO A 94 14.47 14.82 25.84
N ASP A 95 15.59 15.25 25.25
CA ASP A 95 15.80 15.12 23.81
C ASP A 95 16.00 13.64 23.46
N VAL A 96 16.80 12.89 24.23
CA VAL A 96 16.97 11.44 24.03
C VAL A 96 15.64 10.70 24.18
N ALA A 97 14.81 11.07 25.16
CA ALA A 97 13.48 10.51 25.33
C ALA A 97 12.55 10.86 24.14
N GLY A 98 12.56 12.11 23.68
CA GLY A 98 11.80 12.57 22.52
C GLY A 98 12.15 11.83 21.22
N HIS A 99 13.37 11.32 21.10
CA HIS A 99 13.84 10.54 19.95
C HIS A 99 13.81 9.02 20.21
N GLY A 100 12.96 8.57 21.16
CA GLY A 100 12.68 7.15 21.38
C GLY A 100 13.79 6.38 22.08
N TYR A 101 14.56 7.06 22.94
CA TYR A 101 15.62 6.47 23.76
C TYR A 101 16.72 5.78 22.95
N LYS A 102 16.98 6.28 21.75
CA LYS A 102 18.10 5.84 20.92
C LYS A 102 19.36 6.64 21.25
N PRO A 103 20.53 5.99 21.39
CA PRO A 103 21.76 6.67 21.76
C PRO A 103 22.36 7.40 20.55
N VAL A 104 21.79 8.55 20.20
CA VAL A 104 22.28 9.48 19.16
C VAL A 104 22.26 10.90 19.73
N GLY A 105 22.96 11.84 19.10
CA GLY A 105 23.05 13.23 19.55
C GLY A 105 24.25 13.51 20.47
N GLY A 106 24.41 14.76 20.91
CA GLY A 106 25.61 15.23 21.64
C GLY A 106 26.02 14.47 22.90
N LEU A 107 25.13 13.68 23.52
CA LEU A 107 25.45 12.79 24.65
C LEU A 107 26.07 11.45 24.23
N PHE A 108 25.91 11.08 22.95
CA PHE A 108 26.38 9.82 22.37
C PHE A 108 27.26 10.09 21.14
N PRO A 109 28.46 10.66 21.35
CA PRO A 109 29.30 11.10 20.23
C PRO A 109 29.77 9.97 19.32
N GLU A 110 29.92 8.74 19.84
CA GLU A 110 30.41 7.57 19.11
C GLU A 110 29.38 6.94 18.16
N THR A 111 28.13 7.43 18.17
CA THR A 111 27.00 6.94 17.36
C THR A 111 26.27 8.07 16.63
N SER A 112 26.81 9.29 16.69
CA SER A 112 26.22 10.49 16.09
C SER A 112 26.74 10.83 14.68
N ILE A 113 27.89 10.26 14.29
CA ILE A 113 28.46 10.45 12.96
C ILE A 113 28.42 9.15 12.17
N GLY A 114 27.98 9.22 10.93
CA GLY A 114 28.02 8.11 9.99
C GLY A 114 28.80 8.47 8.73
N TRP A 115 29.70 7.59 8.30
CA TRP A 115 30.42 7.73 7.03
C TRP A 115 29.93 6.71 6.03
N TYR A 116 29.71 7.18 4.79
CA TYR A 116 29.35 6.35 3.65
C TYR A 116 30.39 6.51 2.55
N ARG A 117 30.77 5.39 1.93
CA ARG A 117 31.68 5.36 0.79
C ARG A 117 31.12 4.47 -0.31
N LYS A 118 31.25 4.89 -1.56
CA LYS A 118 30.85 4.10 -2.72
C LYS A 118 31.84 4.23 -3.86
N LYS A 119 32.21 3.09 -4.43
CA LYS A 119 32.95 2.98 -5.68
C LYS A 119 31.98 2.77 -6.83
N PHE A 120 32.22 3.44 -7.95
CA PHE A 120 31.47 3.21 -9.19
C PHE A 120 32.34 3.49 -10.41
N ASN A 121 32.08 2.78 -11.50
CA ASN A 121 32.84 2.92 -12.74
C ASN A 121 32.03 3.67 -13.80
N LEU A 122 32.74 4.42 -14.65
CA LEU A 122 32.16 5.06 -15.84
C LEU A 122 32.94 4.66 -17.09
N GLU A 123 32.21 4.48 -18.19
CA GLU A 123 32.82 4.23 -19.49
C GLU A 123 33.46 5.52 -20.03
N ALA A 124 34.52 5.41 -20.84
CA ALA A 124 35.15 6.60 -21.45
C ALA A 124 34.16 7.37 -22.35
N THR A 125 33.19 6.66 -22.93
CA THR A 125 32.12 7.23 -23.75
C THR A 125 31.12 8.07 -22.95
N ASP A 126 31.10 7.94 -21.62
CA ASP A 126 30.22 8.76 -20.78
C ASP A 126 30.65 10.24 -20.72
N SER A 127 31.88 10.57 -21.14
CA SER A 127 32.42 11.95 -21.14
C SER A 127 31.63 12.96 -21.99
N VAL A 128 30.69 12.50 -22.82
CA VAL A 128 29.80 13.37 -23.61
C VAL A 128 28.60 13.89 -22.81
N TYR A 129 28.28 13.27 -21.67
CA TYR A 129 27.14 13.60 -20.82
C TYR A 129 27.52 14.58 -19.69
N GLN A 130 26.51 15.18 -19.09
CA GLN A 130 26.58 15.76 -17.75
C GLN A 130 26.16 14.69 -16.74
N HIS A 131 26.76 14.76 -15.56
CA HIS A 131 26.56 13.81 -14.50
C HIS A 131 26.19 14.55 -13.23
N PHE A 132 25.07 14.16 -12.63
CA PHE A 132 24.61 14.69 -11.36
C PHE A 132 24.46 13.58 -10.34
N LEU A 133 24.78 13.89 -9.09
CA LEU A 133 24.54 13.04 -7.94
C LEU A 133 23.45 13.68 -7.08
N ARG A 134 22.30 13.00 -6.97
CA ARG A 134 21.14 13.46 -6.22
C ARG A 134 20.93 12.58 -4.99
N PHE A 135 20.72 13.21 -3.84
CA PHE A 135 20.30 12.57 -2.59
C PHE A 135 18.90 13.08 -2.24
N ASP A 136 17.91 12.21 -2.09
CA ASP A 136 16.54 12.63 -1.80
C ASP A 136 16.31 13.05 -0.33
N GLY A 137 17.21 12.65 0.56
CA GLY A 137 17.22 13.03 1.97
C GLY A 137 18.37 12.35 2.72
N VAL A 138 19.05 13.12 3.57
CA VAL A 138 20.13 12.63 4.43
C VAL A 138 19.94 13.31 5.78
N PHE A 139 19.77 12.53 6.84
CA PHE A 139 19.57 13.07 8.19
C PHE A 139 20.87 12.94 8.99
N ARG A 140 21.62 14.02 9.25
CA ARG A 140 21.50 15.38 8.69
C ARG A 140 22.90 16.00 8.55
N ASP A 141 22.96 17.29 8.22
CA ASP A 141 24.20 18.07 8.13
C ASP A 141 25.32 17.30 7.41
N ALA A 142 25.01 16.92 6.17
CA ALA A 142 25.84 16.00 5.42
C ALA A 142 26.83 16.76 4.52
N ASP A 143 28.09 16.35 4.56
CA ASP A 143 29.15 16.81 3.66
C ASP A 143 29.44 15.76 2.58
N PHE A 144 29.72 16.23 1.36
CA PHE A 144 29.83 15.36 0.18
C PHE A 144 31.15 15.56 -0.57
N TRP A 145 31.78 14.46 -0.96
CA TRP A 145 32.96 14.45 -1.82
C TRP A 145 32.81 13.48 -2.99
N VAL A 146 33.37 13.88 -4.13
CA VAL A 146 33.58 13.00 -5.29
C VAL A 146 35.03 13.07 -5.71
N ASN A 147 35.70 11.93 -5.76
CA ASN A 147 37.12 11.81 -6.08
C ASN A 147 38.02 12.77 -5.27
N GLY A 148 37.71 12.97 -3.99
CA GLY A 148 38.44 13.87 -3.09
C GLY A 148 38.08 15.36 -3.23
N PHE A 149 37.28 15.74 -4.22
CA PHE A 149 36.77 17.10 -4.37
C PHE A 149 35.54 17.30 -3.48
N TYR A 150 35.54 18.37 -2.70
CA TYR A 150 34.39 18.74 -1.87
C TYR A 150 33.29 19.37 -2.74
N MET A 151 32.10 18.75 -2.76
CA MET A 151 30.95 19.18 -3.56
C MET A 151 30.11 20.20 -2.81
N GLY A 152 30.00 20.09 -1.49
CA GLY A 152 29.19 20.96 -0.66
C GLY A 152 28.63 20.27 0.57
N ASN A 153 27.68 20.95 1.20
CA ASN A 153 26.99 20.52 2.41
C ASN A 153 25.46 20.64 2.22
N ASN A 154 24.70 19.77 2.87
CA ASN A 154 23.25 19.91 3.03
C ASN A 154 22.87 19.86 4.51
N LYS A 155 22.44 20.99 5.07
CA LYS A 155 22.04 21.11 6.48
C LYS A 155 20.71 20.44 6.80
N SER A 156 19.80 20.41 5.82
CA SER A 156 18.47 19.83 6.02
C SER A 156 18.56 18.34 6.29
N GLY A 157 17.81 17.88 7.29
CA GLY A 157 17.56 16.46 7.50
C GLY A 157 16.57 15.84 6.49
N TYR A 158 15.82 16.64 5.73
CA TYR A 158 14.63 16.14 5.02
C TYR A 158 14.57 16.52 3.53
N ILE A 159 14.92 17.75 3.13
CA ILE A 159 14.94 18.09 1.71
C ILE A 159 16.31 17.72 1.12
N GLY A 160 16.26 16.99 0.01
CA GLY A 160 17.43 16.51 -0.70
C GLY A 160 18.28 17.59 -1.38
N ILE A 161 19.43 17.19 -1.91
CA ILE A 161 20.37 18.04 -2.65
C ILE A 161 20.90 17.31 -3.89
N SER A 162 21.31 18.07 -4.91
CA SER A 162 21.91 17.55 -6.14
C SER A 162 23.18 18.32 -6.48
N PHE A 163 24.21 17.60 -6.94
CA PHE A 163 25.51 18.15 -7.32
C PHE A 163 25.84 17.79 -8.76
N ASP A 164 26.25 18.76 -9.58
CA ASP A 164 26.93 18.48 -10.85
C ASP A 164 28.35 18.01 -10.57
N ILE A 165 28.64 16.76 -10.91
CA ILE A 165 29.91 16.08 -10.64
C ILE A 165 30.75 15.93 -11.92
N THR A 166 30.27 16.43 -13.06
CA THR A 166 30.83 16.16 -14.40
C THR A 166 32.34 16.40 -14.47
N ASP A 167 32.82 17.54 -13.99
CA ASP A 167 34.22 17.96 -14.14
C ASP A 167 35.18 17.19 -13.21
N PHE A 168 34.66 16.41 -12.26
CA PHE A 168 35.44 15.73 -11.22
C PHE A 168 35.56 14.22 -11.43
N LEU A 169 35.01 13.68 -12.52
CA LEU A 169 34.95 12.25 -12.79
C LEU A 169 36.16 11.73 -13.56
N ASN A 170 36.58 10.51 -13.21
CA ASN A 170 37.50 9.68 -13.96
C ASN A 170 36.71 8.89 -15.01
N TYR A 171 36.67 9.40 -16.25
CA TYR A 171 36.05 8.70 -17.37
C TYR A 171 36.90 7.52 -17.85
N GLY A 172 36.28 6.34 -18.01
CA GLY A 172 36.99 5.10 -18.32
C GLY A 172 37.66 4.45 -17.11
N GLY A 173 37.26 4.82 -15.89
CA GLY A 173 37.87 4.34 -14.65
C GLY A 173 36.95 4.42 -13.43
N GLU A 174 37.55 4.17 -12.28
CA GLU A 174 36.86 4.15 -10.97
C GLU A 174 36.69 5.57 -10.41
N ASN A 175 35.55 5.78 -9.78
CA ASN A 175 35.15 6.99 -9.10
C ASN A 175 34.69 6.65 -7.68
N ILE A 176 34.93 7.57 -6.74
CA ILE A 176 34.62 7.38 -5.32
C ILE A 176 33.73 8.51 -4.85
N ILE A 177 32.61 8.15 -4.23
CA ILE A 177 31.71 9.04 -3.49
C ILE A 177 31.99 8.84 -2.00
N VAL A 178 32.10 9.93 -1.25
CA VAL A 178 32.19 9.92 0.21
C VAL A 178 31.14 10.87 0.77
N VAL A 179 30.42 10.42 1.80
CA VAL A 179 29.46 11.24 2.53
C VAL A 179 29.74 11.11 4.02
N ARG A 180 29.90 12.24 4.71
CA ARG A 180 29.93 12.31 6.17
C ARG A 180 28.60 12.88 6.63
N VAL A 181 27.90 12.18 7.52
CA VAL A 181 26.58 12.55 8.04
C VAL A 181 26.70 12.86 9.52
N ASP A 182 26.23 14.03 9.95
CA ASP A 182 26.32 14.50 11.33
C ASP A 182 24.93 14.66 11.96
N ALA A 183 24.55 13.66 12.76
CA ALA A 183 23.29 13.63 13.51
C ALA A 183 23.47 14.04 14.97
N THR A 184 24.49 14.84 15.28
CA THR A 184 24.74 15.31 16.66
C THR A 184 23.64 16.25 17.17
N GLN A 185 22.87 16.88 16.27
CA GLN A 185 21.80 17.83 16.58
C GLN A 185 20.44 17.39 16.06
N TYR A 186 19.39 17.66 16.84
CA TYR A 186 18.00 17.35 16.50
C TYR A 186 17.31 18.51 15.74
N GLU A 187 16.28 18.24 14.93
CA GLU A 187 15.34 19.27 14.40
C GLU A 187 13.98 19.25 15.11
N GLY A 188 13.59 18.11 15.66
CA GLY A 188 12.28 17.88 16.28
C GLY A 188 12.36 17.28 17.68
N TRP A 189 11.22 16.74 18.13
CA TRP A 189 11.08 16.00 19.39
C TRP A 189 10.39 14.64 19.17
N PHE A 190 10.71 14.01 18.04
CA PHE A 190 10.20 12.71 17.58
C PHE A 190 11.36 11.93 16.97
N TYR A 191 11.19 10.65 16.65
CA TYR A 191 12.26 9.89 16.00
C TYR A 191 12.57 10.39 14.58
N GLU A 192 13.77 10.92 14.38
CA GLU A 192 14.22 11.43 13.08
C GLU A 192 15.01 10.37 12.29
N GLY A 193 15.64 9.42 13.00
CA GLY A 193 16.63 8.50 12.45
C GLY A 193 17.97 9.18 12.15
N ALA A 194 18.89 8.49 11.48
CA ALA A 194 20.07 9.13 10.90
C ALA A 194 20.69 8.32 9.75
N GLY A 195 21.23 9.02 8.75
CA GLY A 195 21.87 8.43 7.59
C GLY A 195 21.27 8.83 6.26
N ILE A 196 21.67 8.10 5.21
CA ILE A 196 21.12 8.27 3.87
C ILE A 196 19.84 7.43 3.80
N TYR A 197 18.81 7.92 4.47
CA TYR A 197 17.55 7.20 4.71
C TYR A 197 16.54 7.35 3.56
N ARG A 198 16.92 8.01 2.46
CA ARG A 198 16.20 8.05 1.18
C ARG A 198 17.14 7.73 0.02
N HIS A 199 16.58 7.54 -1.17
CA HIS A 199 17.33 7.13 -2.35
C HIS A 199 18.45 8.10 -2.77
N VAL A 200 19.46 7.51 -3.41
CA VAL A 200 20.53 8.20 -4.12
C VAL A 200 20.46 7.86 -5.60
N TRP A 201 20.57 8.89 -6.43
CA TRP A 201 20.46 8.76 -7.89
C TRP A 201 21.70 9.31 -8.59
N HIS A 202 22.24 8.55 -9.55
CA HIS A 202 23.14 9.04 -10.58
C HIS A 202 22.33 9.42 -11.81
N ARG A 203 22.29 10.72 -12.11
CA ARG A 203 21.59 11.24 -13.27
C ARG A 203 22.59 11.57 -14.37
N LYS A 204 22.45 10.92 -15.51
CA LYS A 204 23.23 11.19 -16.74
C LYS A 204 22.35 11.97 -17.70
N THR A 205 22.79 13.14 -18.19
CA THR A 205 22.01 13.94 -19.14
C THR A 205 22.86 14.44 -20.31
N PRO A 206 22.28 14.73 -21.49
CA PRO A 206 22.99 15.49 -22.52
C PRO A 206 23.34 16.90 -22.04
N LYS A 207 24.28 17.58 -22.72
CA LYS A 207 24.63 18.99 -22.39
C LYS A 207 23.47 19.97 -22.43
N ILE A 208 22.44 19.68 -23.23
CA ILE A 208 21.16 20.38 -23.22
C ILE A 208 20.10 19.40 -22.73
N HIS A 209 19.48 19.71 -21.59
CA HIS A 209 18.56 18.80 -20.92
C HIS A 209 17.50 19.55 -20.12
N ILE A 210 16.43 18.86 -19.75
CA ILE A 210 15.40 19.41 -18.86
C ILE A 210 16.00 19.60 -17.46
N ALA A 211 15.91 20.80 -16.88
CA ALA A 211 16.55 21.12 -15.61
C ALA A 211 15.96 20.29 -14.44
N GLU A 212 16.77 20.09 -13.38
CA GLU A 212 16.29 19.43 -12.15
C GLU A 212 15.13 20.20 -11.52
N ASP A 213 14.06 19.48 -11.17
CA ASP A 213 12.81 20.02 -10.63
C ASP A 213 12.29 21.23 -11.45
N GLY A 214 12.63 21.24 -12.75
CA GLY A 214 12.40 22.34 -13.69
C GLY A 214 11.04 22.27 -14.39
N ILE A 215 10.17 21.34 -13.97
CA ILE A 215 8.86 21.11 -14.58
C ILE A 215 7.78 21.63 -13.63
N PHE A 216 6.95 22.56 -14.12
CA PHE A 216 5.73 22.96 -13.46
C PHE A 216 4.52 22.68 -14.34
N ASN A 217 3.75 21.65 -13.97
CA ASN A 217 2.50 21.29 -14.64
C ASN A 217 1.30 21.60 -13.74
N TYR A 218 0.28 22.28 -14.28
CA TYR A 218 -0.97 22.51 -13.57
C TYR A 218 -2.15 22.59 -14.55
N THR A 219 -3.37 22.44 -14.03
CA THR A 219 -4.59 22.34 -14.85
C THR A 219 -5.63 23.40 -14.52
N ARG A 220 -6.43 23.78 -15.52
CA ARG A 220 -7.71 24.49 -15.34
C ARG A 220 -8.81 23.72 -16.04
N VAL A 221 -9.84 23.35 -15.30
CA VAL A 221 -11.00 22.61 -15.82
C VAL A 221 -12.09 23.60 -16.23
N SER A 222 -12.82 23.28 -17.29
CA SER A 222 -14.04 23.96 -17.72
C SER A 222 -15.10 22.92 -18.10
N ALA A 223 -16.35 23.34 -18.32
CA ALA A 223 -17.48 22.43 -18.50
C ALA A 223 -17.29 21.33 -19.56
N ASN A 224 -16.51 21.58 -20.62
CA ASN A 224 -16.33 20.67 -21.76
C ASN A 224 -14.86 20.24 -22.00
N GLY A 225 -13.95 20.49 -21.04
CA GLY A 225 -12.54 20.17 -21.24
C GLY A 225 -11.61 20.75 -20.18
N ALA A 226 -10.33 20.38 -20.27
CA ALA A 226 -9.28 20.92 -19.40
C ALA A 226 -8.17 21.56 -20.23
N ARG A 227 -7.60 22.64 -19.69
CA ARG A 227 -6.36 23.23 -20.15
C ARG A 227 -5.24 22.79 -19.24
N ILE A 228 -4.15 22.33 -19.84
CA ILE A 228 -2.93 21.91 -19.15
C ILE A 228 -1.87 22.95 -19.47
N PHE A 229 -1.29 23.52 -18.43
CA PHE A 229 -0.21 24.48 -18.52
C PHE A 229 1.08 23.80 -18.10
N SER A 230 2.12 23.98 -18.89
CA SER A 230 3.44 23.41 -18.62
C SER A 230 4.51 24.49 -18.73
N GLU A 231 5.23 24.72 -17.65
CA GLU A 231 6.46 25.54 -17.63
C GLU A 231 7.67 24.62 -17.52
N ILE A 232 8.53 24.65 -18.52
CA ILE A 232 9.68 23.74 -18.66
C ILE A 232 10.96 24.56 -18.67
N GLU A 233 11.77 24.38 -17.63
CA GLU A 233 13.15 24.86 -17.57
C GLU A 233 14.07 23.90 -18.33
N VAL A 234 14.85 24.44 -19.26
CA VAL A 234 15.83 23.70 -20.04
C VAL A 234 17.20 24.29 -19.75
N GLU A 235 18.12 23.47 -19.29
CA GLU A 235 19.48 23.88 -18.99
C GLU A 235 20.41 23.68 -20.19
N ASN A 236 21.23 24.70 -20.46
CA ASN A 236 22.36 24.59 -21.37
C ASN A 236 23.67 24.59 -20.59
N SER A 237 24.18 23.40 -20.28
CA SER A 237 25.46 23.24 -19.58
C SER A 237 26.67 23.33 -20.55
N SER A 238 26.46 23.64 -21.83
CA SER A 238 27.53 23.86 -22.80
C SER A 238 28.12 25.27 -22.73
N LEU A 239 29.27 25.47 -23.39
CA LEU A 239 29.98 26.76 -23.46
C LEU A 239 29.55 27.63 -24.66
N LYS A 240 28.50 27.23 -25.39
CA LYS A 240 27.96 27.98 -26.52
C LYS A 240 26.45 28.10 -26.42
N SER A 241 25.91 29.12 -27.08
CA SER A 241 24.47 29.27 -27.20
C SER A 241 23.92 28.18 -28.14
N GLU A 242 22.81 27.57 -27.75
CA GLU A 242 22.23 26.43 -28.44
C GLU A 242 20.77 26.69 -28.79
N LYS A 243 20.36 26.18 -29.96
CA LYS A 243 18.98 26.26 -30.45
C LYS A 243 18.34 24.90 -30.38
N ILE A 244 17.20 24.81 -29.69
CA ILE A 244 16.44 23.58 -29.53
C ILE A 244 14.95 23.83 -29.82
N ALA A 245 14.19 22.74 -29.90
CA ALA A 245 12.74 22.76 -29.92
C ALA A 245 12.18 21.86 -28.82
N VAL A 246 11.21 22.39 -28.05
CA VAL A 246 10.50 21.69 -26.99
C VAL A 246 9.12 21.28 -27.51
N GLN A 247 8.76 20.01 -27.31
CA GLN A 247 7.43 19.48 -27.59
C GLN A 247 6.89 18.68 -26.41
N ILE A 248 5.60 18.76 -26.17
CA ILE A 248 4.91 18.03 -25.12
C ILE A 248 3.87 17.12 -25.76
N HIS A 249 3.82 15.88 -25.32
CA HIS A 249 2.77 14.92 -25.64
C HIS A 249 1.98 14.60 -24.37
N PHE A 250 0.65 14.63 -24.47
CA PHE A 250 -0.24 14.21 -23.40
C PHE A 250 -0.79 12.82 -23.72
N LEU A 251 -0.56 11.87 -22.83
CA LEU A 251 -0.94 10.47 -23.01
C LEU A 251 -1.85 10.02 -21.86
N ASP A 252 -2.76 9.11 -22.16
CA ASP A 252 -3.52 8.39 -21.14
C ASP A 252 -2.63 7.39 -20.36
N ARG A 253 -3.20 6.69 -19.38
CA ARG A 253 -2.46 5.73 -18.54
C ARG A 253 -1.87 4.56 -19.34
N ASN A 254 -2.50 4.23 -20.47
CA ASN A 254 -2.16 3.12 -21.37
C ASN A 254 -1.12 3.53 -22.43
N GLY A 255 -0.75 4.81 -22.48
CA GLY A 255 0.20 5.35 -23.45
C GLY A 255 -0.44 5.79 -24.78
N GLN A 256 -1.77 5.81 -24.88
CA GLN A 256 -2.45 6.42 -26.02
C GLN A 256 -2.24 7.93 -26.00
N LYS A 257 -1.73 8.49 -27.09
CA LYS A 257 -1.52 9.93 -27.25
C LYS A 257 -2.83 10.65 -27.50
N LEU A 258 -3.21 11.55 -26.59
CA LEU A 258 -4.44 12.35 -26.64
C LEU A 258 -4.23 13.72 -27.27
N ALA A 259 -3.08 14.35 -27.02
CA ALA A 259 -2.74 15.66 -27.60
C ALA A 259 -1.24 15.86 -27.73
N SER A 260 -0.84 16.88 -28.49
CA SER A 260 0.56 17.30 -28.63
C SER A 260 0.66 18.80 -28.85
N SER A 261 1.69 19.42 -28.28
CA SER A 261 1.92 20.85 -28.46
C SER A 261 2.69 21.10 -29.76
N PRO A 262 2.66 22.34 -30.28
CA PRO A 262 3.61 22.77 -31.30
C PRO A 262 5.05 22.64 -30.80
N LYS A 263 5.99 22.45 -31.74
CA LYS A 263 7.42 22.52 -31.45
C LYS A 263 7.84 23.97 -31.21
N ASN A 264 8.01 24.38 -29.94
CA ASN A 264 8.47 25.72 -29.61
C ASN A 264 9.99 25.80 -29.70
N LYS A 265 10.49 26.67 -30.56
CA LYS A 265 11.93 26.94 -30.68
C LYS A 265 12.40 27.81 -29.53
N LEU A 266 13.53 27.44 -28.92
CA LEU A 266 14.17 28.16 -27.84
C LEU A 266 15.67 28.28 -28.14
N GLU A 267 16.22 29.48 -27.96
CA GLU A 267 17.66 29.72 -27.97
C GLU A 267 18.12 29.98 -26.53
N ILE A 268 19.05 29.15 -26.05
CA ILE A 268 19.54 29.19 -24.67
C ILE A 268 21.00 29.58 -24.71
N GLN A 269 21.37 30.64 -24.00
CA GLN A 269 22.75 31.08 -23.94
C GLN A 269 23.63 30.03 -23.23
N ALA A 270 24.94 30.07 -23.48
CA ALA A 270 25.91 29.20 -22.81
C ALA A 270 25.76 29.29 -21.28
N LYS A 271 25.76 28.16 -20.58
CA LYS A 271 25.67 28.09 -19.11
C LYS A 271 24.48 28.85 -18.53
N GLN A 272 23.32 28.79 -19.20
CA GLN A 272 22.07 29.44 -18.76
C GLN A 272 20.90 28.46 -18.81
N ILE A 273 19.83 28.80 -18.10
CA ILE A 273 18.54 28.10 -18.14
C ILE A 273 17.57 28.92 -19.00
N GLY A 274 16.91 28.27 -19.95
CA GLY A 274 15.81 28.84 -20.72
C GLY A 274 14.46 28.30 -20.24
N LEU A 275 13.41 29.11 -20.34
CA LEU A 275 12.05 28.74 -19.93
C LEU A 275 11.12 28.66 -21.14
N VAL A 276 10.40 27.55 -21.27
CA VAL A 276 9.30 27.41 -22.25
C VAL A 276 7.99 27.25 -21.51
N LYS A 277 6.99 28.05 -21.90
CA LYS A 277 5.61 27.89 -21.46
C LYS A 277 4.76 27.37 -22.60
N GLN A 278 3.98 26.32 -22.35
CA GLN A 278 3.08 25.72 -23.33
C GLN A 278 1.71 25.45 -22.71
N GLU A 279 0.70 25.41 -23.58
CA GLU A 279 -0.67 25.10 -23.22
C GLU A 279 -1.21 23.99 -24.14
N LEU A 280 -1.93 23.05 -23.55
CA LEU A 280 -2.65 21.99 -24.24
C LEU A 280 -4.13 22.00 -23.82
N THR A 281 -5.02 21.69 -24.76
CA THR A 281 -6.45 21.51 -24.48
C THR A 281 -6.85 20.06 -24.67
N ILE A 282 -7.52 19.49 -23.68
CA ILE A 282 -8.09 18.14 -23.72
C ILE A 282 -9.61 18.25 -23.60
N LYS A 283 -10.32 17.51 -24.45
CA LYS A 283 -11.78 17.39 -24.38
C LYS A 283 -12.16 16.19 -23.52
N ASN A 284 -13.21 16.33 -22.72
CA ASN A 284 -13.76 15.27 -21.87
C ASN A 284 -12.70 14.52 -21.04
N PRO A 285 -11.87 15.24 -20.25
CA PRO A 285 -10.88 14.59 -19.39
C PRO A 285 -11.58 13.74 -18.31
N ARG A 286 -10.96 12.60 -17.96
CA ARG A 286 -11.27 11.88 -16.72
C ARG A 286 -10.57 12.64 -15.59
N LEU A 287 -11.36 13.17 -14.65
CA LEU A 287 -10.81 13.99 -13.57
C LEU A 287 -10.20 13.10 -12.50
N TRP A 288 -9.16 13.60 -11.83
CA TRP A 288 -8.65 13.00 -10.61
C TRP A 288 -9.60 13.38 -9.47
N THR A 289 -10.10 12.37 -8.77
CA THR A 289 -10.86 12.52 -7.51
C THR A 289 -10.22 11.69 -6.40
N LEU A 290 -10.79 11.74 -5.19
CA LEU A 290 -10.34 10.93 -4.07
C LEU A 290 -10.65 9.43 -4.28
N GLU A 291 -11.68 9.12 -5.06
CA GLU A 291 -12.19 7.76 -5.33
C GLU A 291 -11.67 7.23 -6.67
N ASP A 292 -11.48 8.12 -7.66
CA ASP A 292 -10.93 7.83 -8.98
C ASP A 292 -9.66 8.66 -9.24
N PRO A 293 -8.51 8.27 -8.66
CA PRO A 293 -7.25 9.00 -8.77
C PRO A 293 -6.56 8.78 -10.13
N TYR A 294 -7.25 9.12 -11.23
CA TYR A 294 -6.73 8.90 -12.58
C TYR A 294 -5.53 9.80 -12.91
N LEU A 295 -4.41 9.19 -13.28
CA LEU A 295 -3.17 9.89 -13.64
C LEU A 295 -2.83 9.70 -15.13
N TYR A 296 -2.66 10.82 -15.83
CA TYR A 296 -2.14 10.90 -17.18
C TYR A 296 -0.61 10.96 -17.19
N ARG A 297 -0.02 10.88 -18.39
CA ARG A 297 1.43 11.08 -18.61
C ARG A 297 1.68 12.28 -19.51
N ILE A 298 2.51 13.20 -19.04
CA ILE A 298 3.08 14.30 -19.82
C ILE A 298 4.48 13.88 -20.24
N VAL A 299 4.68 13.71 -21.54
CA VAL A 299 5.99 13.41 -22.13
C VAL A 299 6.56 14.68 -22.73
N ILE A 300 7.68 15.16 -22.19
CA ILE A 300 8.39 16.35 -22.68
C ILE A 300 9.58 15.87 -23.50
N GLU A 301 9.69 16.36 -24.73
CA GLU A 301 10.74 16.03 -25.68
C GLU A 301 11.54 17.28 -26.06
N LEU A 302 12.86 17.21 -25.92
CA LEU A 302 13.78 18.21 -26.43
C LEU A 302 14.39 17.69 -27.73
N SER A 303 14.38 18.52 -28.78
CA SER A 303 15.00 18.18 -30.05
C SER A 303 15.94 19.26 -30.55
N GLN A 304 17.05 18.83 -31.15
CA GLN A 304 18.04 19.71 -31.78
C GLN A 304 18.28 19.23 -33.22
N ASN A 305 18.21 20.16 -34.18
CA ASN A 305 18.36 19.85 -35.62
C ASN A 305 17.45 18.69 -36.09
N GLY A 306 16.23 18.59 -35.54
CA GLY A 306 15.26 17.56 -35.87
C GLY A 306 15.47 16.21 -35.18
N LYS A 307 16.52 16.05 -34.36
CA LYS A 307 16.79 14.83 -33.58
C LYS A 307 16.36 15.00 -32.13
N LEU A 308 15.73 13.99 -31.54
CA LEU A 308 15.44 13.94 -30.11
C LEU A 308 16.77 13.87 -29.35
N ILE A 309 16.96 14.74 -28.36
CA ILE A 309 18.17 14.80 -27.54
C ILE A 309 17.86 14.48 -26.07
N ASP A 310 16.69 14.83 -25.57
CA ASP A 310 16.30 14.54 -24.19
C ASP A 310 14.79 14.29 -24.07
N LYS A 311 14.39 13.52 -23.06
CA LYS A 311 13.01 13.13 -22.82
C LYS A 311 12.76 12.93 -21.33
N CYS A 312 11.65 13.47 -20.84
CA CYS A 312 11.16 13.23 -19.48
C CYS A 312 9.67 12.83 -19.52
N ILE A 313 9.24 12.02 -18.55
CA ILE A 313 7.85 11.63 -18.35
C ILE A 313 7.42 12.07 -16.96
N HIS A 314 6.35 12.84 -16.87
CA HIS A 314 5.76 13.30 -15.61
C HIS A 314 4.31 12.81 -15.49
N ARG A 315 3.89 12.35 -14.30
CA ARG A 315 2.49 11.98 -14.04
C ARG A 315 1.66 13.20 -13.65
N LEU A 316 0.43 13.30 -14.12
CA LEU A 316 -0.46 14.42 -13.77
C LEU A 316 -1.91 13.97 -13.74
N GLY A 317 -2.62 14.23 -12.64
CA GLY A 317 -4.08 14.19 -12.59
C GLY A 317 -4.67 15.55 -12.94
N ILE A 318 -5.84 15.52 -13.59
CA ILE A 318 -6.58 16.74 -13.95
C ILE A 318 -7.60 17.00 -12.86
N ARG A 319 -7.44 18.07 -12.09
CA ARG A 319 -8.41 18.48 -11.06
C ARG A 319 -8.46 19.99 -10.87
N THR A 320 -9.51 20.47 -10.20
CA THR A 320 -9.53 21.80 -9.57
C THR A 320 -9.70 21.64 -8.07
N ILE A 321 -9.06 22.51 -7.29
CA ILE A 321 -9.28 22.58 -5.85
C ILE A 321 -9.42 24.04 -5.45
N ASP A 322 -10.51 24.36 -4.76
CA ASP A 322 -10.79 25.70 -4.26
C ASP A 322 -10.97 25.63 -2.74
N ILE A 323 -10.28 26.52 -2.02
CA ILE A 323 -10.38 26.64 -0.56
C ILE A 323 -11.12 27.94 -0.27
N GLN A 324 -12.32 27.81 0.28
CA GLN A 324 -13.21 28.93 0.56
C GLN A 324 -13.55 28.99 2.05
N PRO A 325 -14.11 30.10 2.55
CA PRO A 325 -14.45 30.23 3.97
C PRO A 325 -15.49 29.22 4.46
N ASN A 326 -16.23 28.58 3.54
CA ASN A 326 -17.31 27.64 3.80
C ASN A 326 -17.02 26.22 3.30
N GLY A 327 -15.77 25.87 2.97
CA GLY A 327 -15.45 24.51 2.53
C GLY A 327 -14.24 24.39 1.61
N VAL A 328 -13.83 23.13 1.39
CA VAL A 328 -12.90 22.74 0.34
C VAL A 328 -13.72 22.13 -0.80
N PHE A 329 -13.43 22.53 -2.04
CA PHE A 329 -14.15 22.06 -3.21
C PHE A 329 -13.19 21.36 -4.16
N LEU A 330 -13.35 20.05 -4.36
CA LEU A 330 -12.59 19.26 -5.33
C LEU A 330 -13.46 19.04 -6.57
N ASN A 331 -13.04 19.58 -7.72
CA ASN A 331 -13.82 19.53 -8.95
C ASN A 331 -15.24 20.14 -8.82
N GLY A 332 -15.42 21.09 -7.90
CA GLY A 332 -16.71 21.71 -7.58
C GLY A 332 -17.53 20.99 -6.50
N GLU A 333 -17.15 19.77 -6.13
CA GLU A 333 -17.81 19.01 -5.06
C GLU A 333 -17.24 19.39 -3.69
N HIS A 334 -18.14 19.72 -2.74
CA HIS A 334 -17.74 20.06 -1.37
C HIS A 334 -17.19 18.82 -0.64
N ILE A 335 -16.02 18.95 -0.05
CA ILE A 335 -15.40 17.90 0.77
C ILE A 335 -15.01 18.44 2.15
N LYS A 336 -15.13 17.56 3.14
CA LYS A 336 -14.55 17.76 4.47
C LYS A 336 -13.16 17.12 4.52
N LEU A 337 -12.18 17.80 5.10
CA LEU A 337 -10.86 17.24 5.32
C LEU A 337 -10.89 16.27 6.50
N LYS A 338 -10.77 14.98 6.19
CA LYS A 338 -10.70 13.83 7.11
C LYS A 338 -9.23 13.40 7.19
N GLY A 339 -8.43 14.25 7.84
CA GLY A 339 -6.98 14.22 7.73
C GLY A 339 -6.27 13.47 8.86
N THR A 340 -5.03 13.05 8.60
CA THR A 340 -4.11 12.52 9.62
C THR A 340 -2.75 13.21 9.57
N ASN A 341 -2.17 13.51 10.75
CA ASN A 341 -0.76 13.85 10.90
C ASN A 341 0.06 12.58 10.95
N ASN A 342 1.19 12.55 10.26
CA ASN A 342 2.01 11.34 10.17
C ASN A 342 3.50 11.69 10.12
N HIS A 343 4.26 11.11 11.06
CA HIS A 343 5.72 11.03 10.98
C HIS A 343 6.18 9.96 9.98
N GLN A 344 7.45 9.99 9.59
CA GLN A 344 7.94 9.16 8.49
C GLN A 344 8.33 7.74 8.87
N ASP A 345 8.50 7.40 10.16
CA ASP A 345 9.02 6.10 10.59
C ASP A 345 7.98 4.96 10.59
N HIS A 346 8.50 3.73 10.59
CA HIS A 346 7.72 2.49 10.71
C HIS A 346 8.53 1.43 11.46
N ALA A 347 7.86 0.56 12.21
CA ALA A 347 8.53 -0.49 12.99
C ALA A 347 9.42 -1.38 12.10
N GLY A 348 10.59 -1.75 12.59
CA GLY A 348 11.52 -2.60 11.84
C GLY A 348 12.49 -1.85 10.92
N VAL A 349 12.11 -0.70 10.35
CA VAL A 349 12.93 0.02 9.36
C VAL A 349 13.27 1.48 9.72
N GLY A 350 12.71 1.99 10.82
CA GLY A 350 12.96 3.37 11.24
C GLY A 350 12.48 4.34 10.16
N SER A 351 13.30 5.32 9.79
CA SER A 351 12.98 6.29 8.73
C SER A 351 13.28 5.78 7.30
N ALA A 352 14.00 4.66 7.15
CA ALA A 352 14.44 4.10 5.87
C ALA A 352 13.36 3.20 5.22
N LEU A 353 12.19 3.76 4.97
CA LEU A 353 11.04 3.03 4.44
C LEU A 353 11.26 2.61 2.98
N PRO A 354 11.06 1.33 2.63
CA PRO A 354 10.91 0.90 1.23
C PRO A 354 9.69 1.57 0.58
N ASP A 355 9.73 1.77 -0.73
CA ASP A 355 8.67 2.44 -1.52
C ASP A 355 7.29 1.83 -1.26
N TYR A 356 7.23 0.49 -1.24
CA TYR A 356 5.98 -0.23 -0.97
C TYR A 356 5.38 0.12 0.39
N LEU A 357 6.22 0.36 1.40
CA LEU A 357 5.74 0.66 2.74
C LEU A 357 5.08 2.05 2.81
N GLN A 358 5.47 2.99 1.93
CA GLN A 358 4.74 4.25 1.75
C GLN A 358 3.32 3.99 1.22
N TYR A 359 3.19 3.13 0.20
CA TYR A 359 1.90 2.74 -0.36
C TYR A 359 1.01 2.05 0.69
N PHE A 360 1.57 1.06 1.41
CA PHE A 360 0.91 0.36 2.50
C PHE A 360 0.33 1.34 3.52
N ARG A 361 1.15 2.27 4.03
CA ARG A 361 0.72 3.22 5.07
C ARG A 361 -0.41 4.12 4.59
N VAL A 362 -0.31 4.68 3.38
CA VAL A 362 -1.36 5.53 2.80
C VAL A 362 -2.65 4.72 2.56
N LYS A 363 -2.53 3.47 2.09
CA LYS A 363 -3.69 2.59 1.86
C LYS A 363 -4.44 2.31 3.17
N ARG A 364 -3.73 2.00 4.25
CA ARG A 364 -4.32 1.78 5.59
C ARG A 364 -5.11 2.97 6.12
N LEU A 365 -4.60 4.19 5.89
CA LEU A 365 -5.31 5.44 6.21
C LEU A 365 -6.55 5.64 5.33
N LYS A 366 -6.44 5.33 4.03
CA LYS A 366 -7.57 5.42 3.09
C LYS A 366 -8.69 4.44 3.47
N GLU A 367 -8.36 3.24 3.92
CA GLU A 367 -9.32 2.24 4.43
C GLU A 367 -10.06 2.69 5.70
N MET A 368 -9.45 3.59 6.49
CA MET A 368 -10.12 4.24 7.61
C MET A 368 -11.13 5.32 7.15
N GLY A 369 -11.10 5.71 5.88
CA GLY A 369 -11.85 6.86 5.37
C GLY A 369 -11.08 8.18 5.40
N SER A 370 -9.77 8.16 5.67
CA SER A 370 -8.96 9.38 5.55
C SER A 370 -8.84 9.81 4.08
N ASN A 371 -8.93 11.12 3.85
CA ASN A 371 -8.81 11.71 2.51
C ASN A 371 -7.72 12.79 2.40
N SER A 372 -7.02 13.07 3.50
CA SER A 372 -5.93 14.04 3.53
C SER A 372 -4.79 13.59 4.46
N TYR A 373 -3.56 13.91 4.08
CA TYR A 373 -2.33 13.59 4.79
C TYR A 373 -1.57 14.89 5.07
N ARG A 374 -1.14 15.13 6.31
CA ARG A 374 -0.20 16.20 6.66
C ARG A 374 1.17 15.60 6.95
N THR A 375 2.19 16.11 6.28
CA THR A 375 3.59 15.65 6.40
C THR A 375 4.26 16.26 7.63
N SER A 376 3.77 15.90 8.81
CA SER A 376 4.18 16.46 10.09
C SER A 376 5.58 15.95 10.49
N HIS A 377 6.62 16.77 10.56
CA HIS A 377 6.69 18.20 10.21
C HIS A 377 7.82 18.48 9.23
N ASN A 378 7.83 17.77 8.10
CA ASN A 378 8.94 17.80 7.17
C ASN A 378 8.54 17.54 5.71
N PRO A 379 9.40 17.99 4.76
CA PRO A 379 9.32 17.59 3.37
C PRO A 379 9.14 16.07 3.21
N PRO A 380 8.11 15.59 2.49
CA PRO A 380 7.89 14.18 2.25
C PRO A 380 8.94 13.59 1.30
N THR A 381 8.98 12.27 1.18
CA THR A 381 9.72 11.59 0.12
C THR A 381 8.89 11.58 -1.18
N PRO A 382 9.51 11.59 -2.38
CA PRO A 382 8.77 11.51 -3.65
C PRO A 382 7.82 10.29 -3.74
N GLU A 383 8.19 9.17 -3.12
CA GLU A 383 7.45 7.90 -3.13
C GLU A 383 6.16 7.98 -2.29
N LEU A 384 6.15 8.75 -1.20
CA LEU A 384 4.94 9.05 -0.44
C LEU A 384 3.95 9.84 -1.29
N LEU A 385 4.45 10.84 -2.03
CA LEU A 385 3.62 11.64 -2.94
C LEU A 385 3.12 10.81 -4.13
N ASP A 386 3.92 9.86 -4.61
CA ASP A 386 3.51 8.88 -5.62
C ASP A 386 2.37 7.98 -5.12
N ALA A 387 2.45 7.51 -3.86
CA ALA A 387 1.39 6.76 -3.21
C ALA A 387 0.12 7.61 -3.07
N CYS A 388 0.22 8.84 -2.57
CA CYS A 388 -0.91 9.76 -2.41
C CYS A 388 -1.57 10.12 -3.75
N ASP A 389 -0.78 10.41 -4.79
CA ASP A 389 -1.28 10.67 -6.15
C ASP A 389 -2.06 9.48 -6.70
N SER A 390 -1.58 8.25 -6.42
CA SER A 390 -2.15 7.00 -6.97
C SER A 390 -3.34 6.46 -6.16
N LEU A 391 -3.44 6.79 -4.88
CA LEU A 391 -4.49 6.32 -3.96
C LEU A 391 -5.60 7.36 -3.71
N GLY A 392 -5.47 8.58 -4.24
CA GLY A 392 -6.47 9.62 -4.05
C GLY A 392 -6.43 10.20 -2.63
N MET A 393 -5.26 10.66 -2.19
CA MET A 393 -5.03 11.29 -0.89
C MET A 393 -4.55 12.72 -1.11
N LEU A 394 -5.24 13.72 -0.54
CA LEU A 394 -4.75 15.10 -0.57
C LEU A 394 -3.56 15.25 0.36
N VAL A 395 -2.60 16.12 0.03
CA VAL A 395 -1.41 16.35 0.85
C VAL A 395 -1.29 17.82 1.25
N LEU A 396 -1.25 18.06 2.55
CA LEU A 396 -0.75 19.29 3.17
C LEU A 396 0.75 19.10 3.38
N ASP A 397 1.53 19.66 2.46
CA ASP A 397 2.98 19.49 2.39
C ASP A 397 3.67 20.58 3.21
N GLU A 398 4.51 20.18 4.15
CA GLU A 398 5.00 21.02 5.24
C GLU A 398 6.51 21.18 5.24
N THR A 399 6.97 22.42 5.43
CA THR A 399 8.32 22.69 5.92
C THR A 399 8.34 22.87 7.43
N ARG A 400 9.40 22.41 8.09
CA ARG A 400 9.49 22.37 9.57
C ARG A 400 9.47 23.75 10.22
N LEU A 401 10.34 24.65 9.74
CA LEU A 401 10.74 25.86 10.44
C LEU A 401 10.21 27.12 9.74
N LEU A 402 9.61 28.02 10.52
CA LEU A 402 9.26 29.37 10.07
C LEU A 402 10.54 30.23 10.04
N ASN A 403 11.24 30.23 8.90
CA ASN A 403 12.54 30.91 8.79
C ASN A 403 12.79 31.52 7.40
N SER A 404 13.26 32.77 7.36
CA SER A 404 13.56 33.51 6.12
C SER A 404 15.05 33.72 5.84
N SER A 405 15.94 33.01 6.53
CA SER A 405 17.37 33.00 6.18
C SER A 405 17.60 32.36 4.81
N LYS A 406 18.75 32.65 4.18
CA LYS A 406 19.08 32.12 2.85
C LYS A 406 19.02 30.58 2.79
N GLU A 407 19.48 29.91 3.84
CA GLU A 407 19.47 28.44 3.94
C GLU A 407 18.04 27.88 3.92
N TYR A 408 17.17 28.35 4.82
CA TYR A 408 15.80 27.80 4.92
C TYR A 408 14.89 28.25 3.78
N LEU A 409 15.11 29.45 3.22
CA LEU A 409 14.41 29.86 2.00
C LEU A 409 14.83 29.04 0.78
N ASP A 410 16.10 28.61 0.71
CA ASP A 410 16.55 27.69 -0.33
C ASP A 410 15.90 26.30 -0.16
N GLN A 411 15.84 25.78 1.06
CA GLN A 411 15.14 24.53 1.37
C GLN A 411 13.65 24.60 0.99
N PHE A 412 12.95 25.68 1.35
CA PHE A 412 11.55 25.88 0.97
C PHE A 412 11.37 26.03 -0.55
N ARG A 413 12.29 26.70 -1.24
CA ARG A 413 12.30 26.80 -2.71
C ARG A 413 12.47 25.43 -3.36
N ARG A 414 13.41 24.60 -2.87
CA ARG A 414 13.62 23.23 -3.35
C ARG A 414 12.37 22.36 -3.17
N LEU A 415 11.74 22.42 -1.99
CA LEU A 415 10.47 21.75 -1.71
C LEU A 415 9.39 22.15 -2.74
N LEU A 416 9.14 23.45 -2.88
CA LEU A 416 8.13 23.97 -3.80
C LEU A 416 8.41 23.55 -5.25
N LYS A 417 9.67 23.62 -5.72
CA LYS A 417 10.02 23.22 -7.09
C LYS A 417 9.78 21.73 -7.33
N ARG A 418 10.18 20.88 -6.38
CA ARG A 418 10.02 19.42 -6.46
C ARG A 418 8.54 19.02 -6.53
N ASP A 419 7.71 19.63 -5.69
CA ASP A 419 6.36 19.09 -5.43
C ASP A 419 5.20 19.88 -6.04
N ARG A 420 5.41 21.09 -6.56
CA ARG A 420 4.33 21.91 -7.17
C ARG A 420 3.58 21.26 -8.33
N SER A 421 4.15 20.24 -8.96
CA SER A 421 3.51 19.48 -10.04
C SER A 421 2.75 18.23 -9.56
N ARG A 422 2.77 17.93 -8.24
CA ARG A 422 2.07 16.78 -7.64
C ARG A 422 0.58 17.01 -7.60
N THR A 423 -0.19 15.97 -7.90
CA THR A 423 -1.66 16.10 -8.03
C THR A 423 -2.31 16.17 -6.66
N SER A 424 -1.83 15.36 -5.72
CA SER A 424 -2.26 15.23 -4.34
C SER A 424 -2.02 16.49 -3.51
N VAL A 425 -0.85 17.13 -3.66
CA VAL A 425 -0.52 18.36 -2.93
C VAL A 425 -1.57 19.41 -3.24
N PHE A 426 -2.18 20.02 -2.22
CA PHE A 426 -3.22 21.04 -2.39
C PHE A 426 -2.97 22.32 -1.60
N MET A 427 -2.11 22.25 -0.58
CA MET A 427 -1.80 23.35 0.31
C MET A 427 -0.38 23.17 0.86
N TRP A 428 0.30 24.28 1.11
CA TRP A 428 1.64 24.32 1.71
C TRP A 428 1.54 24.73 3.18
N SER A 429 2.29 24.10 4.08
CA SER A 429 2.47 24.60 5.45
C SER A 429 3.85 25.22 5.60
N ILE A 430 3.90 26.48 6.07
CA ILE A 430 5.15 27.26 6.20
C ILE A 430 5.82 27.14 7.57
N GLY A 431 5.34 26.23 8.42
CA GLY A 431 5.90 25.95 9.74
C GLY A 431 4.87 25.44 10.74
N ASN A 432 5.37 24.86 11.83
CA ASN A 432 4.58 24.33 12.94
C ASN A 432 5.09 24.83 14.29
N GLU A 433 4.19 25.39 15.10
CA GLU A 433 4.38 25.61 16.55
C GLU A 433 5.68 26.30 16.97
N GLU A 434 6.08 27.34 16.23
CA GLU A 434 7.23 28.18 16.56
C GLU A 434 6.91 29.13 17.73
N PHE A 435 6.75 28.56 18.93
CA PHE A 435 6.14 29.17 20.12
C PHE A 435 6.66 30.58 20.42
N TRP A 436 7.97 30.80 20.24
CA TRP A 436 8.65 32.05 20.59
C TRP A 436 8.49 33.18 19.55
N ILE A 437 8.14 32.85 18.30
CA ILE A 437 8.11 33.85 17.21
C ILE A 437 6.75 33.99 16.53
N GLN A 438 5.89 32.97 16.58
CA GLN A 438 4.63 32.93 15.80
C GLN A 438 3.67 34.09 16.08
N THR A 439 3.64 34.63 17.30
CA THR A 439 2.78 35.78 17.68
C THR A 439 3.47 37.14 17.60
N THR A 440 4.73 37.18 17.13
CA THR A 440 5.57 38.39 17.16
C THR A 440 5.67 39.07 15.78
N PRO A 441 6.12 40.34 15.72
CA PRO A 441 6.43 40.99 14.45
C PRO A 441 7.51 40.28 13.61
N TYR A 442 8.37 39.45 14.23
CA TYR A 442 9.33 38.61 13.49
C TYR A 442 8.60 37.54 12.68
N GLY A 443 7.73 36.77 13.33
CA GLY A 443 6.92 35.73 12.67
C GLY A 443 6.10 36.30 11.51
N LYS A 444 5.54 37.51 11.67
CA LYS A 444 4.86 38.23 10.58
C LYS A 444 5.75 38.45 9.35
N ARG A 445 6.92 39.08 9.54
CA ARG A 445 7.85 39.40 8.43
C ARG A 445 8.41 38.15 7.76
N ILE A 446 8.69 37.10 8.55
CA ILE A 446 9.14 35.81 8.02
C ILE A 446 8.02 35.19 7.17
N GLY A 447 6.79 35.13 7.70
CA GLY A 447 5.62 34.65 6.98
C GLY A 447 5.38 35.40 5.67
N GLU A 448 5.44 36.73 5.66
CA GLU A 448 5.32 37.54 4.43
C GLU A 448 6.37 37.17 3.38
N THR A 449 7.61 36.91 3.81
CA THR A 449 8.71 36.52 2.92
C THR A 449 8.47 35.15 2.31
N MET A 450 8.08 34.16 3.12
CA MET A 450 7.79 32.80 2.64
C MET A 450 6.56 32.78 1.74
N LEU A 451 5.50 33.53 2.07
CA LEU A 451 4.31 33.66 1.23
C LEU A 451 4.60 34.32 -0.12
N ALA A 452 5.49 35.30 -0.15
CA ALA A 452 5.95 35.89 -1.42
C ALA A 452 6.67 34.85 -2.29
N MET A 453 7.55 34.05 -1.70
CA MET A 453 8.24 32.96 -2.41
C MET A 453 7.26 31.89 -2.92
N GLN A 454 6.30 31.48 -2.09
CA GLN A 454 5.29 30.51 -2.51
C GLN A 454 4.48 31.03 -3.72
N ARG A 455 4.03 32.30 -3.70
CA ARG A 455 3.29 32.89 -4.83
C ARG A 455 4.14 32.99 -6.11
N GLU A 456 5.45 33.18 -5.98
CA GLU A 456 6.38 33.20 -7.10
C GLU A 456 6.58 31.80 -7.70
N MET A 457 6.77 30.78 -6.85
CA MET A 457 7.11 29.42 -7.27
C MET A 457 5.90 28.57 -7.66
N ASP A 458 4.79 28.72 -6.96
CA ASP A 458 3.53 28.00 -7.17
C ASP A 458 2.32 28.89 -6.85
N PRO A 459 1.80 29.67 -7.82
CA PRO A 459 0.62 30.50 -7.61
C PRO A 459 -0.70 29.71 -7.59
N THR A 460 -0.66 28.38 -7.76
CA THR A 460 -1.88 27.55 -7.91
C THR A 460 -2.39 27.00 -6.59
N ARG A 461 -1.60 27.10 -5.52
CA ARG A 461 -1.94 26.66 -4.17
C ARG A 461 -1.76 27.79 -3.17
N ILE A 462 -2.39 27.64 -2.01
CA ILE A 462 -2.26 28.59 -0.90
C ILE A 462 -1.49 27.96 0.25
N SER A 463 -1.08 28.80 1.20
CA SER A 463 -0.32 28.36 2.37
C SER A 463 -1.12 28.46 3.67
N VAL A 464 -0.80 27.61 4.63
CA VAL A 464 -1.24 27.65 6.03
C VAL A 464 -0.02 27.70 6.95
N TYR A 465 -0.24 28.05 8.21
CA TYR A 465 0.72 27.91 9.29
C TYR A 465 0.02 27.18 10.44
N ALA A 466 0.63 26.12 10.95
CA ALA A 466 0.08 25.29 12.01
C ALA A 466 0.43 25.89 13.39
N SER A 467 -0.59 26.19 14.17
CA SER A 467 -0.45 27.08 15.33
C SER A 467 -1.30 26.67 16.52
N ASP A 468 -0.64 26.52 17.67
CA ASP A 468 -1.19 26.11 18.97
C ASP A 468 -1.64 27.27 19.86
N VAL A 469 -1.51 28.52 19.38
CA VAL A 469 -1.53 29.72 20.22
C VAL A 469 -2.76 29.73 21.15
N PRO A 470 -2.56 29.70 22.48
CA PRO A 470 -3.65 29.61 23.44
C PRO A 470 -4.40 30.93 23.60
N GLN A 471 -5.56 30.86 24.24
CA GLN A 471 -6.21 32.03 24.84
C GLN A 471 -5.31 32.58 25.98
N ARG A 472 -5.08 33.89 26.06
CA ARG A 472 -4.46 34.54 27.24
C ARG A 472 -5.48 35.43 27.94
N GLY A 473 -5.93 35.02 29.13
CA GLY A 473 -6.88 35.80 29.94
C GLY A 473 -8.20 36.06 29.22
N TYR A 474 -8.64 37.31 29.14
CA TYR A 474 -9.90 37.72 28.50
C TYR A 474 -9.84 37.89 26.97
N MET A 475 -8.74 37.49 26.30
CA MET A 475 -8.61 37.58 24.84
C MET A 475 -8.91 36.22 24.17
N PRO A 476 -10.13 36.00 23.65
CA PRO A 476 -10.59 34.68 23.23
C PRO A 476 -9.94 34.12 21.94
N ASN A 477 -9.07 34.89 21.26
CA ASN A 477 -8.49 34.49 19.97
C ASN A 477 -7.28 35.39 19.65
N ILE A 478 -6.07 34.97 20.03
CA ILE A 478 -4.85 35.73 19.69
C ILE A 478 -4.64 35.66 18.18
N TYR A 479 -4.69 36.82 17.53
CA TYR A 479 -4.49 36.98 16.09
C TYR A 479 -3.40 38.04 15.85
N SER A 480 -2.15 37.65 16.07
CA SER A 480 -0.97 38.49 15.88
C SER A 480 0.18 37.71 15.24
N GLY A 481 1.17 38.41 14.69
CA GLY A 481 2.36 37.79 14.13
C GLY A 481 2.09 37.12 12.79
N VAL A 482 2.51 35.86 12.61
CA VAL A 482 2.33 35.11 11.36
C VAL A 482 0.85 34.92 11.01
N LEU A 483 -0.01 34.85 12.02
CA LEU A 483 -1.44 34.68 11.85
C LEU A 483 -2.11 35.87 11.17
N GLU A 484 -1.49 37.07 11.20
CA GLU A 484 -2.04 38.24 10.52
C GLU A 484 -1.95 38.17 8.99
N VAL A 485 -1.03 37.35 8.46
CA VAL A 485 -0.66 37.35 7.04
C VAL A 485 -0.98 36.05 6.32
N ILE A 486 -1.22 34.97 7.07
CA ILE A 486 -1.56 33.68 6.51
C ILE A 486 -2.98 33.71 5.88
N PRO A 487 -3.19 33.12 4.69
CA PRO A 487 -4.51 33.16 4.05
C PRO A 487 -5.51 32.15 4.61
N VAL A 488 -5.04 31.12 5.34
CA VAL A 488 -5.87 30.10 6.00
C VAL A 488 -5.48 30.02 7.47
N ARG A 489 -6.47 30.03 8.37
CA ARG A 489 -6.22 29.92 9.81
C ARG A 489 -6.09 28.44 10.19
N GLY A 490 -4.87 27.99 10.48
CA GLY A 490 -4.60 26.66 11.03
C GLY A 490 -4.67 26.64 12.56
N PHE A 491 -5.47 25.75 13.16
CA PHE A 491 -5.51 25.51 14.61
C PHE A 491 -4.84 24.17 14.94
N ASN A 492 -3.90 24.17 15.87
CA ASN A 492 -3.49 22.95 16.56
C ASN A 492 -4.26 22.89 17.88
N TYR A 493 -5.06 21.84 18.07
CA TYR A 493 -5.99 21.66 19.19
C TYR A 493 -6.93 22.87 19.27
N ARG A 494 -7.09 23.47 20.45
CA ARG A 494 -7.78 24.76 20.66
C ARG A 494 -9.15 24.84 19.98
N GLU A 495 -9.85 23.71 19.87
CA GLU A 495 -11.14 23.57 19.19
C GLU A 495 -12.19 24.55 19.73
N ASP A 496 -12.13 24.84 21.04
CA ASP A 496 -13.04 25.79 21.72
C ASP A 496 -12.88 27.25 21.24
N ALA A 497 -11.77 27.59 20.58
CA ALA A 497 -11.51 28.93 20.05
C ALA A 497 -12.04 29.11 18.60
N VAL A 498 -12.34 28.03 17.88
CA VAL A 498 -12.65 28.07 16.44
C VAL A 498 -13.92 28.87 16.15
N GLU A 499 -15.01 28.63 16.89
CA GLU A 499 -16.27 29.33 16.69
C GLU A 499 -16.11 30.85 16.94
N SER A 500 -15.39 31.22 18.00
CA SER A 500 -15.14 32.63 18.33
C SER A 500 -14.29 33.32 17.25
N HIS A 501 -13.30 32.62 16.70
CA HIS A 501 -12.51 33.11 15.57
C HIS A 501 -13.39 33.34 14.35
N HIS A 502 -14.19 32.35 13.95
CA HIS A 502 -15.08 32.46 12.80
C HIS A 502 -16.03 33.67 12.91
N LYS A 503 -16.65 33.87 14.08
CA LYS A 503 -17.53 35.04 14.34
C LYS A 503 -16.82 36.37 14.10
N THR A 504 -15.52 36.47 14.41
CA THR A 504 -14.73 37.69 14.21
C THR A 504 -14.10 37.81 12.81
N LYS A 505 -13.93 36.69 12.10
CA LYS A 505 -13.25 36.58 10.80
C LYS A 505 -14.01 35.64 9.86
N PRO A 506 -15.27 35.94 9.50
CA PRO A 506 -16.15 34.99 8.79
C PRO A 506 -15.70 34.65 7.38
N PHE A 507 -14.82 35.46 6.78
CA PHE A 507 -14.29 35.26 5.42
C PHE A 507 -12.90 34.60 5.39
N MET A 508 -12.37 34.16 6.53
CA MET A 508 -11.10 33.44 6.59
C MET A 508 -11.38 31.94 6.68
N PRO A 509 -10.87 31.10 5.76
CA PRO A 509 -10.97 29.66 5.88
C PRO A 509 -10.25 29.15 7.14
N ILE A 510 -10.86 28.19 7.83
CA ILE A 510 -10.36 27.63 9.10
C ILE A 510 -10.13 26.13 8.96
N ILE A 511 -8.94 25.66 9.34
CA ILE A 511 -8.56 24.25 9.28
C ILE A 511 -7.97 23.81 10.61
N GLY A 512 -8.26 22.59 11.04
CA GLY A 512 -7.55 21.97 12.15
C GLY A 512 -6.26 21.33 11.67
N THR A 513 -5.11 21.98 11.86
CA THR A 513 -3.80 21.46 11.45
C THR A 513 -3.31 20.33 12.37
N GLU A 514 -3.72 20.32 13.64
CA GLU A 514 -3.60 19.19 14.58
C GLU A 514 -4.85 19.13 15.45
N MET A 515 -5.43 17.95 15.65
CA MET A 515 -6.66 17.77 16.40
C MET A 515 -6.63 16.43 17.16
N GLY A 516 -7.44 16.30 18.20
CA GLY A 516 -7.43 15.10 19.03
C GLY A 516 -6.14 15.02 19.85
N SER A 517 -5.28 14.03 19.58
CA SER A 517 -4.18 13.59 20.45
C SER A 517 -4.68 12.78 21.66
N THR A 518 -5.63 11.89 21.38
CA THR A 518 -6.06 10.85 22.32
C THR A 518 -4.95 9.81 22.46
N VAL A 519 -4.64 9.39 23.68
CA VAL A 519 -3.56 8.45 23.97
C VAL A 519 -4.10 7.07 24.35
N THR A 520 -3.71 6.05 23.60
CA THR A 520 -4.23 4.66 23.74
C THR A 520 -3.16 3.61 23.44
N THR A 521 -3.30 2.40 24.00
CA THR A 521 -2.45 1.24 23.70
C THR A 521 -3.27 0.08 23.17
N ARG A 522 -2.89 -0.49 22.01
CA ARG A 522 -3.69 -1.50 21.29
C ARG A 522 -4.07 -2.70 22.18
N GLY A 523 -5.37 -2.97 22.29
CA GLY A 523 -5.89 -4.15 23.00
C GLY A 523 -5.81 -4.09 24.52
N ILE A 524 -5.35 -2.98 25.11
CA ILE A 524 -5.30 -2.77 26.56
C ILE A 524 -6.57 -2.06 27.01
N TYR A 525 -7.15 -2.45 28.16
CA TYR A 525 -8.40 -1.86 28.66
C TYR A 525 -8.37 -1.42 30.13
N ALA A 526 -7.17 -1.39 30.71
CA ALA A 526 -6.89 -0.83 32.01
C ALA A 526 -5.55 -0.10 31.97
N THR A 527 -5.39 0.97 32.75
CA THR A 527 -4.11 1.66 32.86
C THR A 527 -3.09 0.79 33.59
N ASP A 528 -1.92 0.62 32.99
CA ASP A 528 -0.75 -0.01 33.60
C ASP A 528 0.41 0.99 33.55
N SER A 529 0.69 1.65 34.67
CA SER A 529 1.75 2.64 34.74
C SER A 529 3.16 2.03 34.78
N VAL A 530 3.29 0.72 35.02
CA VAL A 530 4.60 0.03 35.06
C VAL A 530 5.04 -0.29 33.65
N ASN A 531 4.14 -0.85 32.85
CA ASN A 531 4.40 -1.15 31.44
C ASN A 531 4.08 0.03 30.50
N CYS A 532 3.59 1.15 31.05
CA CYS A 532 3.22 2.36 30.32
C CYS A 532 2.08 2.13 29.31
N TYR A 533 1.05 1.39 29.71
CA TYR A 533 -0.12 1.12 28.88
C TYR A 533 -1.33 1.96 29.30
N LEU A 534 -2.09 2.36 28.28
CA LEU A 534 -3.33 3.12 28.43
C LEU A 534 -4.52 2.37 27.83
N PRO A 535 -5.73 2.53 28.41
CA PRO A 535 -6.94 1.96 27.84
C PRO A 535 -7.15 2.37 26.38
N ASP A 536 -7.45 1.40 25.53
CA ASP A 536 -7.79 1.52 24.12
C ASP A 536 -9.23 2.01 23.94
N LYS A 537 -9.51 3.19 24.50
CA LYS A 537 -10.80 3.89 24.51
C LYS A 537 -10.57 5.38 24.43
N ASP A 538 -11.55 6.12 23.89
CA ASP A 538 -11.51 7.59 23.78
C ASP A 538 -11.73 8.28 25.14
N LEU A 539 -10.82 8.04 26.09
CA LEU A 539 -10.96 8.45 27.49
C LEU A 539 -9.93 9.47 27.94
N THR A 540 -8.73 9.44 27.37
CA THR A 540 -7.58 10.20 27.88
C THR A 540 -6.88 10.92 26.74
N ALA A 541 -6.60 12.20 26.96
CA ALA A 541 -5.77 13.03 26.11
C ALA A 541 -4.88 13.91 27.01
N PRO A 542 -3.70 14.36 26.53
CA PRO A 542 -2.89 15.34 27.25
C PRO A 542 -3.65 16.65 27.52
N TRP A 543 -3.17 17.45 28.49
CA TRP A 543 -3.88 18.65 28.94
C TRP A 543 -4.07 19.74 27.87
N TRP A 544 -3.24 19.73 26.81
CA TRP A 544 -3.32 20.66 25.68
C TRP A 544 -4.24 20.19 24.56
N ALA A 545 -4.65 18.93 24.62
CA ALA A 545 -5.27 18.16 23.56
C ALA A 545 -6.73 17.79 23.89
N SER A 546 -7.33 16.90 23.10
CA SER A 546 -8.70 16.45 23.31
C SER A 546 -8.97 15.02 22.85
N THR A 547 -10.12 14.49 23.26
CA THR A 547 -10.66 13.23 22.75
C THR A 547 -11.18 13.40 21.33
N ALA A 548 -11.27 12.30 20.58
CA ALA A 548 -11.82 12.30 19.23
C ALA A 548 -13.29 12.78 19.21
N GLU A 549 -14.06 12.38 20.21
CA GLU A 549 -15.45 12.81 20.39
C GLU A 549 -15.60 14.28 20.81
N LYS A 550 -14.55 14.94 21.33
CA LYS A 550 -14.66 16.37 21.62
C LYS A 550 -14.60 17.21 20.34
N TRP A 551 -13.56 17.04 19.53
CA TRP A 551 -13.30 17.96 18.42
C TRP A 551 -14.07 17.62 17.15
N TRP A 552 -14.22 16.33 16.81
CA TRP A 552 -14.72 15.93 15.48
C TRP A 552 -16.16 16.39 15.22
N PRO A 553 -17.13 16.25 16.14
CA PRO A 553 -18.49 16.75 15.90
C PRO A 553 -18.53 18.25 15.65
N MET A 554 -17.71 19.02 16.40
CA MET A 554 -17.60 20.47 16.18
C MET A 554 -17.14 20.78 14.77
N ALA A 555 -16.15 20.05 14.25
CA ALA A 555 -15.71 20.20 12.87
C ALA A 555 -16.78 19.69 11.89
N ALA A 556 -17.30 18.47 12.07
CA ALA A 556 -18.23 17.79 11.18
C ALA A 556 -19.50 18.61 10.92
N GLU A 557 -20.07 19.24 11.95
CA GLU A 557 -21.33 19.98 11.88
C GLU A 557 -21.19 21.41 11.30
N ASN A 558 -19.96 21.93 11.16
CA ASN A 558 -19.73 23.34 10.80
C ASN A 558 -18.95 23.49 9.48
N ASP A 559 -19.59 23.94 8.41
CA ASP A 559 -18.96 24.12 7.08
C ASP A 559 -17.84 25.17 7.04
N TYR A 560 -17.86 26.15 7.95
CA TYR A 560 -16.77 27.12 8.05
C TYR A 560 -15.46 26.53 8.62
N TRP A 561 -15.55 25.33 9.17
CA TRP A 561 -14.40 24.54 9.56
C TRP A 561 -14.17 23.47 8.49
N LEU A 562 -13.07 23.61 7.75
CA LEU A 562 -12.73 22.77 6.60
C LEU A 562 -12.56 21.27 6.95
N GLY A 563 -12.55 20.92 8.24
CA GLY A 563 -12.09 19.65 8.76
C GLY A 563 -10.73 19.80 9.44
N GLY A 564 -9.98 18.71 9.55
CA GLY A 564 -8.66 18.77 10.17
C GLY A 564 -7.88 17.47 10.15
N TYR A 565 -6.72 17.49 10.81
CA TYR A 565 -5.78 16.38 10.88
C TYR A 565 -5.64 15.87 12.31
N ILE A 566 -5.93 14.60 12.54
CA ILE A 566 -5.74 13.99 13.86
C ILE A 566 -4.25 13.84 14.16
N TRP A 567 -3.86 14.04 15.41
CA TRP A 567 -2.56 13.63 15.94
C TRP A 567 -2.74 12.28 16.63
N THR A 568 -2.34 11.14 16.05
CA THR A 568 -1.75 10.94 14.70
C THR A 568 -2.42 9.77 13.96
N GLY A 569 -2.08 9.57 12.68
CA GLY A 569 -2.52 8.40 11.92
C GLY A 569 -1.89 7.10 12.39
N PHE A 570 -0.57 7.11 12.58
CA PHE A 570 0.22 6.01 13.16
C PHE A 570 0.91 6.50 14.42
N ASP A 571 1.11 5.60 15.38
CA ASP A 571 2.15 5.81 16.39
C ASP A 571 3.50 5.90 15.68
N TYR A 572 4.42 6.62 16.30
CA TYR A 572 5.78 6.80 15.85
C TYR A 572 6.72 6.64 17.04
N ARG A 573 7.99 6.35 16.76
CA ARG A 573 9.01 6.25 17.80
C ARG A 573 9.31 7.63 18.40
N GLY A 574 9.57 7.67 19.70
CA GLY A 574 9.75 8.94 20.41
C GLY A 574 8.45 9.60 20.85
N GLU A 575 8.55 10.85 21.30
CA GLU A 575 7.47 11.60 21.97
C GLU A 575 6.58 10.72 22.90
N PRO A 576 7.15 10.07 23.93
CA PRO A 576 6.51 8.98 24.68
C PRO A 576 5.39 9.43 25.65
N THR A 577 4.68 10.50 25.32
CA THR A 577 3.58 11.08 26.10
C THR A 577 2.46 10.06 26.32
N PRO A 578 1.92 9.93 27.56
CA PRO A 578 2.18 10.74 28.74
C PRO A 578 3.29 10.20 29.65
N PHE A 579 3.99 9.16 29.22
CA PHE A 579 4.99 8.45 30.02
C PHE A 579 6.42 8.87 29.68
N GLN A 580 7.36 8.16 30.31
CA GLN A 580 8.78 8.15 30.02
C GLN A 580 9.22 6.68 30.02
N TRP A 581 10.51 6.40 30.12
CA TRP A 581 11.05 5.05 30.22
C TRP A 581 10.21 4.17 31.17
N PRO A 582 9.83 2.94 30.78
CA PRO A 582 10.26 2.19 29.59
C PRO A 582 9.54 2.51 28.28
N ASN A 583 8.61 3.47 28.23
CA ASN A 583 7.93 3.83 26.98
C ASN A 583 8.91 4.46 25.98
N ILE A 584 8.97 3.94 24.76
CA ILE A 584 9.86 4.41 23.69
C ILE A 584 9.13 4.91 22.44
N ASN A 585 7.79 4.76 22.37
CA ASN A 585 6.97 5.20 21.26
C ASN A 585 5.83 6.11 21.76
N SER A 586 5.21 6.83 20.83
CA SER A 586 4.02 7.62 21.10
C SER A 586 2.81 6.74 21.40
N HIS A 587 1.77 7.32 22.02
CA HIS A 587 0.45 6.68 22.21
C HIS A 587 -0.67 7.28 21.35
N PHE A 588 -0.35 8.27 20.50
CA PHE A 588 -1.31 9.13 19.81
C PHE A 588 -1.99 8.51 18.59
N GLY A 589 -1.33 7.53 17.97
CA GLY A 589 -1.78 6.94 16.73
C GLY A 589 -3.10 6.21 16.89
N VAL A 590 -4.00 6.41 15.92
CA VAL A 590 -5.20 5.54 15.78
C VAL A 590 -4.83 4.13 15.32
N MET A 591 -3.62 3.97 14.77
CA MET A 591 -2.93 2.69 14.56
C MET A 591 -1.63 2.70 15.35
N ASP A 592 -1.14 1.52 15.74
CA ASP A 592 0.22 1.40 16.30
C ASP A 592 1.31 1.59 15.23
N VAL A 593 2.58 1.54 15.64
CA VAL A 593 3.74 1.77 14.76
C VAL A 593 3.93 0.69 13.67
N CYS A 594 3.20 -0.43 13.76
CA CYS A 594 3.14 -1.47 12.73
C CYS A 594 1.94 -1.26 11.77
N GLY A 595 1.02 -0.34 12.08
CA GLY A 595 -0.21 -0.13 11.32
C GLY A 595 -1.38 -1.02 11.72
N PHE A 596 -1.30 -1.68 12.88
CA PHE A 596 -2.45 -2.40 13.43
C PHE A 596 -3.46 -1.39 14.01
N PRO A 597 -4.76 -1.48 13.66
CA PRO A 597 -5.80 -0.64 14.24
C PRO A 597 -5.85 -0.71 15.77
N LYS A 598 -5.94 0.46 16.41
CA LYS A 598 -6.51 0.61 17.75
C LYS A 598 -8.02 0.85 17.64
N ASN A 599 -8.76 0.87 18.73
CA ASN A 599 -10.23 1.01 18.65
C ASN A 599 -10.67 2.36 18.08
N LEU A 600 -9.88 3.42 18.27
CA LEU A 600 -10.18 4.76 17.75
C LEU A 600 -10.14 4.85 16.22
N TYR A 601 -9.42 3.94 15.54
CA TYR A 601 -9.50 3.76 14.08
C TYR A 601 -10.94 3.57 13.63
N TYR A 602 -11.70 2.73 14.34
CA TYR A 602 -13.06 2.37 13.97
C TYR A 602 -14.08 3.47 14.30
N TYR A 603 -13.81 4.32 15.29
CA TYR A 603 -14.58 5.55 15.51
C TYR A 603 -14.48 6.46 14.29
N TYR A 604 -13.26 6.75 13.82
CA TYR A 604 -13.11 7.55 12.63
C TYR A 604 -13.70 6.85 11.42
N LYS A 605 -13.46 5.55 11.24
CA LYS A 605 -14.02 4.79 10.13
C LYS A 605 -15.55 4.85 10.04
N SER A 606 -16.26 4.78 11.17
CA SER A 606 -17.73 4.89 11.14
C SER A 606 -18.21 6.25 10.60
N TRP A 607 -17.50 7.34 10.87
CA TRP A 607 -17.92 8.69 10.48
C TRP A 607 -17.23 9.23 9.23
N TRP A 608 -16.11 8.62 8.81
CA TRP A 608 -15.27 9.08 7.71
C TRP A 608 -15.40 8.23 6.45
N SER A 609 -15.90 7.00 6.56
CA SER A 609 -16.14 6.13 5.40
C SER A 609 -17.63 6.00 5.09
N ASP A 610 -17.93 5.64 3.83
CA ASP A 610 -19.29 5.31 3.39
C ASP A 610 -19.65 3.82 3.62
N GLN A 611 -18.74 3.05 4.23
CA GLN A 611 -18.96 1.64 4.53
C GLN A 611 -19.87 1.49 5.75
N ASP A 612 -20.63 0.41 5.82
CA ASP A 612 -21.37 0.04 7.03
C ASP A 612 -20.37 -0.49 8.07
N VAL A 613 -20.23 0.23 9.19
CA VAL A 613 -19.22 -0.06 10.22
C VAL A 613 -19.92 -0.40 11.52
N ILE A 614 -19.54 -1.52 12.13
CA ILE A 614 -19.86 -1.84 13.53
C ILE A 614 -18.66 -2.50 14.18
N HIS A 615 -18.10 -1.85 15.19
CA HIS A 615 -16.93 -2.32 15.91
C HIS A 615 -17.20 -2.41 17.40
N VAL A 616 -17.00 -3.59 17.96
CA VAL A 616 -17.22 -3.88 19.38
C VAL A 616 -15.88 -3.99 20.10
N LEU A 617 -15.78 -3.29 21.23
CA LEU A 617 -14.66 -3.37 22.16
C LEU A 617 -15.18 -3.53 23.61
N PRO A 618 -14.46 -4.19 24.52
CA PRO A 618 -13.14 -4.80 24.34
C PRO A 618 -13.19 -6.19 23.67
N HIS A 619 -12.08 -6.94 23.72
CA HIS A 619 -12.08 -8.39 23.46
C HIS A 619 -12.98 -9.16 24.46
N TRP A 620 -13.24 -10.44 24.22
CA TRP A 620 -14.16 -11.25 25.05
C TRP A 620 -13.47 -12.39 25.82
N ASN A 621 -12.30 -12.08 26.41
CA ASN A 621 -11.51 -12.98 27.25
C ASN A 621 -11.33 -12.33 28.63
N TRP A 622 -12.20 -12.66 29.60
CA TRP A 622 -12.22 -12.06 30.94
C TRP A 622 -12.43 -13.11 32.02
N GLN A 623 -12.43 -12.70 33.29
CA GLN A 623 -12.79 -13.60 34.38
C GLN A 623 -14.32 -13.78 34.43
N PRO A 624 -14.86 -15.03 34.47
CA PRO A 624 -16.29 -15.28 34.59
C PRO A 624 -16.94 -14.45 35.71
N GLY A 625 -18.01 -13.73 35.39
CA GLY A 625 -18.73 -12.86 36.33
C GLY A 625 -18.17 -11.43 36.46
N GLN A 626 -17.03 -11.11 35.82
CA GLN A 626 -16.48 -9.76 35.78
C GLN A 626 -17.44 -8.79 35.08
N GLN A 627 -17.60 -7.57 35.60
CA GLN A 627 -18.30 -6.50 34.89
C GLN A 627 -17.39 -5.95 33.79
N VAL A 628 -17.91 -5.89 32.57
CA VAL A 628 -17.21 -5.38 31.38
C VAL A 628 -18.03 -4.24 30.79
N ASN A 629 -17.38 -3.10 30.61
CA ASN A 629 -17.94 -1.95 29.90
C ASN A 629 -17.65 -2.10 28.40
N VAL A 630 -18.65 -2.57 27.66
CA VAL A 630 -18.60 -2.79 26.21
C VAL A 630 -18.96 -1.49 25.51
N TRP A 631 -18.09 -1.01 24.62
CA TRP A 631 -18.37 0.10 23.72
C TRP A 631 -18.59 -0.39 22.29
N VAL A 632 -19.42 0.34 21.55
CA VAL A 632 -19.65 0.12 20.13
C VAL A 632 -19.48 1.43 19.36
N PHE A 633 -18.61 1.42 18.36
CA PHE A 633 -18.55 2.43 17.32
C PHE A 633 -19.29 1.93 16.08
N SER A 634 -20.21 2.72 15.54
CA SER A 634 -20.99 2.36 14.37
C SER A 634 -21.62 3.57 13.71
N ASN A 635 -21.92 3.46 12.42
CA ASN A 635 -22.76 4.39 11.68
C ASN A 635 -24.16 3.85 11.37
N ALA A 636 -24.57 2.80 12.08
CA ALA A 636 -25.96 2.34 12.11
C ALA A 636 -26.87 3.38 12.79
N ASP A 637 -28.18 3.34 12.52
CA ASP A 637 -29.17 4.15 13.22
C ASP A 637 -29.37 3.66 14.66
N LYS A 638 -29.36 2.33 14.84
CA LYS A 638 -29.54 1.66 16.14
C LYS A 638 -28.63 0.45 16.24
N VAL A 639 -28.22 0.11 17.45
CA VAL A 639 -27.44 -1.11 17.73
C VAL A 639 -28.09 -1.90 18.85
N GLU A 640 -28.19 -3.21 18.67
CA GLU A 640 -28.59 -4.15 19.71
C GLU A 640 -27.43 -5.10 20.04
N LEU A 641 -27.16 -5.26 21.34
CA LEU A 641 -26.06 -6.10 21.84
C LEU A 641 -26.62 -7.43 22.36
N PHE A 642 -25.92 -8.53 22.11
CA PHE A 642 -26.29 -9.88 22.52
C PHE A 642 -25.10 -10.58 23.19
N ILE A 643 -25.38 -11.31 24.27
CA ILE A 643 -24.44 -12.24 24.92
C ILE A 643 -25.05 -13.63 24.83
N ASN A 644 -24.37 -14.56 24.17
CA ASN A 644 -24.83 -15.94 24.00
C ASN A 644 -26.29 -16.02 23.50
N GLY A 645 -26.63 -15.17 22.52
CA GLY A 645 -27.97 -15.06 21.94
C GLY A 645 -29.00 -14.29 22.77
N LYS A 646 -28.68 -13.83 23.99
CA LYS A 646 -29.57 -13.04 24.85
C LYS A 646 -29.35 -11.55 24.66
N SER A 647 -30.38 -10.83 24.25
CA SER A 647 -30.34 -9.37 24.08
C SER A 647 -30.02 -8.66 25.41
N GLN A 648 -29.13 -7.67 25.33
CA GLN A 648 -28.76 -6.71 26.37
C GLN A 648 -29.44 -5.35 26.12
N GLY A 649 -30.40 -5.30 25.19
CA GLY A 649 -31.14 -4.11 24.82
C GLY A 649 -30.60 -3.38 23.59
N ILE A 650 -31.52 -2.75 22.86
CA ILE A 650 -31.26 -1.88 21.70
C ILE A 650 -31.07 -0.43 22.15
N LYS A 651 -30.16 0.30 21.49
CA LYS A 651 -29.93 1.74 21.70
C LYS A 651 -29.85 2.48 20.37
N ASP A 652 -30.35 3.71 20.33
CA ASP A 652 -30.18 4.62 19.17
C ASP A 652 -28.75 5.13 19.14
N MET A 653 -28.09 5.09 17.98
CA MET A 653 -26.69 5.51 17.83
C MET A 653 -26.61 7.03 17.72
N PRO A 654 -25.97 7.73 18.68
CA PRO A 654 -25.71 9.15 18.54
C PRO A 654 -24.70 9.41 17.41
N VAL A 655 -24.95 10.45 16.61
CA VAL A 655 -24.05 10.86 15.52
C VAL A 655 -22.70 11.34 16.08
N ASN A 656 -21.60 10.93 15.46
CA ASN A 656 -20.22 11.26 15.87
C ASN A 656 -19.88 10.87 17.32
N ARG A 657 -20.46 9.78 17.82
CA ARG A 657 -20.36 9.32 19.22
C ARG A 657 -20.31 7.79 19.29
N HIS A 658 -20.22 7.24 20.50
CA HIS A 658 -20.30 5.80 20.78
C HIS A 658 -21.55 5.41 21.54
N LEU A 659 -21.79 4.10 21.57
CA LEU A 659 -22.70 3.44 22.51
C LEU A 659 -21.92 2.64 23.53
N GLU A 660 -22.49 2.48 24.73
CA GLU A 660 -21.89 1.65 25.78
C GLU A 660 -22.90 0.78 26.53
N TRP A 661 -22.47 -0.38 27.01
CA TRP A 661 -23.22 -1.28 27.89
C TRP A 661 -22.32 -1.78 29.01
N ASN A 662 -22.83 -1.82 30.24
CA ASN A 662 -22.18 -2.54 31.34
C ASN A 662 -22.83 -3.91 31.44
N VAL A 663 -22.04 -4.95 31.18
CA VAL A 663 -22.52 -6.33 31.10
C VAL A 663 -21.67 -7.25 31.96
N THR A 664 -22.27 -8.36 32.38
CA THR A 664 -21.53 -9.42 33.09
C THR A 664 -20.89 -10.33 32.06
N PHE A 665 -19.58 -10.56 32.17
CA PHE A 665 -18.88 -11.46 31.28
C PHE A 665 -19.33 -12.92 31.48
N GLU A 666 -19.80 -13.51 30.39
CA GLU A 666 -20.03 -14.95 30.23
C GLU A 666 -19.20 -15.43 29.03
N PRO A 667 -18.36 -16.47 29.18
CA PRO A 667 -17.63 -17.06 28.07
C PRO A 667 -18.57 -17.45 26.92
N GLY A 668 -18.14 -17.21 25.69
CA GLY A 668 -18.92 -17.52 24.49
C GLY A 668 -18.86 -16.38 23.47
N VAL A 669 -20.02 -15.90 23.04
CA VAL A 669 -20.14 -14.97 21.90
C VAL A 669 -20.79 -13.66 22.36
N LEU A 670 -20.08 -12.55 22.14
CA LEU A 670 -20.61 -11.19 22.17
C LEU A 670 -20.90 -10.75 20.74
N LYS A 671 -22.15 -10.44 20.43
CA LYS A 671 -22.58 -10.00 19.09
C LYS A 671 -23.27 -8.65 19.16
N ALA A 672 -22.87 -7.69 18.35
CA ALA A 672 -23.60 -6.44 18.15
C ALA A 672 -24.21 -6.43 16.75
N ILE A 673 -25.47 -6.05 16.65
CA ILE A 673 -26.21 -5.93 15.38
C ILE A 673 -26.59 -4.46 15.18
N GLY A 674 -26.07 -3.86 14.12
CA GLY A 674 -26.42 -2.53 13.67
C GLY A 674 -27.56 -2.58 12.65
N TYR A 675 -28.48 -1.63 12.73
CA TYR A 675 -29.60 -1.45 11.80
C TYR A 675 -29.48 -0.10 11.09
N LYS A 676 -29.51 -0.10 9.76
CA LYS A 676 -29.40 1.10 8.92
C LYS A 676 -30.21 0.91 7.64
N ASP A 677 -31.07 1.87 7.29
CA ASP A 677 -31.86 1.84 6.04
C ASP A 677 -32.61 0.51 5.79
N GLY A 678 -33.12 -0.12 6.85
CA GLY A 678 -33.83 -1.41 6.77
C GLY A 678 -32.94 -2.64 6.54
N LYS A 679 -31.62 -2.46 6.49
CA LYS A 679 -30.61 -3.52 6.50
C LYS A 679 -30.05 -3.71 7.91
N SER A 680 -29.47 -4.88 8.16
CA SER A 680 -28.73 -5.17 9.39
C SER A 680 -27.38 -5.79 9.08
N PHE A 681 -26.38 -5.42 9.86
CA PHE A 681 -25.01 -5.96 9.79
C PHE A 681 -24.49 -6.16 11.22
N SER A 682 -23.51 -7.04 11.42
CA SER A 682 -23.09 -7.41 12.78
C SER A 682 -21.59 -7.57 12.94
N SER A 683 -21.12 -7.40 14.17
CA SER A 683 -19.75 -7.69 14.58
C SER A 683 -19.75 -8.59 15.81
N ILE A 684 -18.78 -9.50 15.86
CA ILE A 684 -18.71 -10.58 16.84
C ILE A 684 -17.34 -10.55 17.53
N ARG A 685 -17.35 -10.77 18.85
CA ARG A 685 -16.19 -11.14 19.65
C ARG A 685 -16.46 -12.49 20.32
N GLU A 686 -15.48 -13.37 20.26
CA GLU A 686 -15.57 -14.71 20.83
C GLU A 686 -14.52 -14.89 21.92
N THR A 687 -14.88 -15.64 22.96
CA THR A 687 -13.89 -16.10 23.94
C THR A 687 -13.00 -17.15 23.30
N SER A 688 -11.70 -16.84 23.16
CA SER A 688 -10.70 -17.77 22.61
C SER A 688 -10.04 -18.62 23.70
N GLY A 689 -9.49 -19.75 23.27
CA GLY A 689 -8.67 -20.63 24.11
C GLY A 689 -7.21 -20.17 24.20
N LYS A 690 -6.33 -21.07 24.63
CA LYS A 690 -4.89 -20.83 24.60
C LYS A 690 -4.38 -20.79 23.16
N THR A 691 -3.33 -20.01 22.92
CA THR A 691 -2.61 -19.99 21.64
C THR A 691 -2.17 -21.39 21.26
N ALA A 692 -2.56 -21.83 20.07
CA ALA A 692 -2.19 -23.12 19.48
C ALA A 692 -1.30 -22.95 18.25
N GLY A 693 -1.38 -21.81 17.56
CA GLY A 693 -0.60 -21.51 16.36
C GLY A 693 -0.70 -20.05 15.96
N THR A 694 -0.28 -19.76 14.73
CA THR A 694 -0.33 -18.43 14.13
C THR A 694 -0.86 -18.47 12.71
N ASN A 695 -1.61 -17.45 12.30
CA ASN A 695 -1.94 -17.19 10.90
C ASN A 695 -0.99 -16.15 10.32
N THR A 696 -0.67 -16.28 9.04
CA THR A 696 0.22 -15.37 8.30
C THR A 696 -0.53 -14.73 7.14
N TYR A 697 -0.70 -13.42 7.19
CA TYR A 697 -1.36 -12.64 6.14
C TYR A 697 -0.34 -11.76 5.42
N SER A 698 -0.11 -12.04 4.14
CA SER A 698 0.70 -11.21 3.26
C SER A 698 -0.19 -10.24 2.48
N TYR A 699 0.18 -8.96 2.47
CA TYR A 699 -0.51 -7.94 1.66
C TYR A 699 -0.26 -8.11 0.16
N LYS A 700 0.91 -8.66 -0.21
CA LYS A 700 1.24 -9.14 -1.55
C LYS A 700 1.72 -10.58 -1.50
N THR A 701 1.17 -11.42 -2.37
CA THR A 701 1.60 -12.80 -2.62
C THR A 701 2.48 -12.93 -3.87
N THR A 702 2.55 -11.87 -4.69
CA THR A 702 3.54 -11.71 -5.77
C THR A 702 4.40 -10.45 -5.56
N MET A 703 5.72 -10.57 -5.70
CA MET A 703 6.68 -9.45 -5.69
C MET A 703 7.52 -9.42 -6.98
N LEU A 704 8.06 -8.26 -7.34
CA LEU A 704 9.09 -8.15 -8.36
C LEU A 704 10.45 -8.57 -7.78
N ALA A 705 11.17 -9.42 -8.50
CA ALA A 705 12.54 -9.82 -8.18
C ALA A 705 13.55 -8.75 -8.64
N ASP A 706 13.41 -7.53 -8.13
CA ASP A 706 14.27 -6.38 -8.48
C ASP A 706 15.23 -5.96 -7.36
N GLY A 707 15.23 -6.67 -6.24
CA GLY A 707 16.00 -6.32 -5.04
C GLY A 707 15.39 -5.18 -4.21
N LYS A 708 14.19 -4.69 -4.55
CA LYS A 708 13.58 -3.49 -3.98
C LYS A 708 12.16 -3.71 -3.50
N ASP A 709 11.35 -4.40 -4.29
CA ASP A 709 9.97 -4.69 -3.97
C ASP A 709 9.86 -5.44 -2.64
N ALA A 710 8.83 -5.12 -1.88
CA ALA A 710 8.65 -5.61 -0.53
C ALA A 710 7.18 -5.91 -0.26
N THR A 711 6.94 -6.68 0.80
CA THR A 711 5.60 -6.98 1.30
C THR A 711 5.58 -6.94 2.81
N VAL A 712 4.43 -6.58 3.36
CA VAL A 712 4.15 -6.63 4.79
C VAL A 712 3.46 -7.96 5.08
N ILE A 713 3.95 -8.67 6.10
CA ILE A 713 3.37 -9.93 6.57
C ILE A 713 2.95 -9.76 8.03
N ASN A 714 1.65 -9.77 8.26
CA ASN A 714 1.06 -9.72 9.59
C ASN A 714 0.88 -11.14 10.13
N ILE A 715 1.21 -11.32 11.41
CA ILE A 715 1.14 -12.60 12.10
C ILE A 715 0.21 -12.46 13.29
N THR A 716 -0.80 -13.32 13.38
CA THR A 716 -1.83 -13.28 14.42
C THR A 716 -1.89 -14.61 15.17
N ALA A 717 -1.87 -14.56 16.49
CA ALA A 717 -2.06 -15.70 17.38
C ALA A 717 -3.48 -16.25 17.29
N VAL A 718 -3.59 -17.58 17.18
CA VAL A 718 -4.88 -18.26 17.12
C VAL A 718 -4.94 -19.48 18.04
N ASP A 719 -6.14 -19.81 18.51
CA ASP A 719 -6.41 -21.03 19.26
C ASP A 719 -6.67 -22.24 18.35
N ASN A 720 -7.01 -23.39 18.95
CA ASN A 720 -7.28 -24.64 18.21
C ASN A 720 -8.55 -24.61 17.33
N GLN A 721 -9.37 -23.57 17.46
CA GLN A 721 -10.55 -23.31 16.64
C GLN A 721 -10.32 -22.15 15.66
N ASN A 722 -9.06 -21.71 15.50
CA ASN A 722 -8.67 -20.60 14.64
C ASN A 722 -9.30 -19.24 15.04
N ARG A 723 -9.57 -19.03 16.33
CA ARG A 723 -10.03 -17.75 16.88
C ARG A 723 -8.83 -16.93 17.37
N GLU A 724 -8.81 -15.62 17.11
CA GLU A 724 -7.73 -14.74 17.56
C GLU A 724 -7.58 -14.79 19.09
N VAL A 725 -6.34 -14.85 19.58
CA VAL A 725 -6.01 -14.79 21.02
C VAL A 725 -5.54 -13.37 21.34
N PRO A 726 -6.41 -12.52 21.92
CA PRO A 726 -6.22 -11.06 21.96
C PRO A 726 -5.13 -10.61 22.93
N ASP A 727 -4.70 -11.48 23.84
CA ASP A 727 -3.75 -11.23 24.93
C ASP A 727 -2.47 -12.07 24.79
N ALA A 728 -2.26 -12.73 23.66
CA ALA A 728 -1.06 -13.54 23.43
C ALA A 728 0.20 -12.68 23.25
N ASP A 729 1.29 -13.14 23.87
CA ASP A 729 2.60 -12.48 23.95
C ASP A 729 3.77 -13.40 23.52
N ASN A 730 3.47 -14.55 22.90
CA ASN A 730 4.46 -15.57 22.57
C ASN A 730 5.62 -15.01 21.72
N LEU A 731 6.86 -15.41 22.04
CA LEU A 731 8.03 -15.14 21.21
C LEU A 731 8.00 -16.01 19.94
N LEU A 732 8.08 -15.37 18.77
CA LEU A 732 8.13 -16.03 17.48
C LEU A 732 9.53 -15.91 16.85
N HIS A 733 9.90 -16.92 16.07
CA HIS A 733 11.13 -16.99 15.28
C HIS A 733 10.81 -17.09 13.79
N PHE A 734 11.60 -16.39 12.98
CA PHE A 734 11.38 -16.26 11.54
C PHE A 734 12.55 -16.80 10.73
N LYS A 735 12.24 -17.52 9.65
CA LYS A 735 13.25 -18.01 8.70
C LYS A 735 12.75 -17.84 7.28
N VAL A 736 13.60 -17.28 6.41
CA VAL A 736 13.32 -17.13 4.98
C VAL A 736 13.98 -18.27 4.21
N ILE A 737 13.26 -18.83 3.24
CA ILE A 737 13.74 -19.80 2.26
C ILE A 737 13.44 -19.21 0.87
N GLY A 738 14.44 -19.14 -0.02
CA GLY A 738 14.34 -18.47 -1.32
C GLY A 738 15.16 -17.19 -1.37
N ASP A 739 15.11 -16.47 -2.49
CA ASP A 739 15.86 -15.22 -2.70
C ASP A 739 15.08 -14.00 -2.18
N ALA A 740 15.16 -13.76 -0.87
CA ALA A 740 14.57 -12.63 -0.17
C ALA A 740 15.27 -12.40 1.17
N LYS A 741 15.08 -11.22 1.78
CA LYS A 741 15.58 -10.88 3.12
C LYS A 741 14.52 -10.19 3.97
N ILE A 742 14.56 -10.41 5.28
CA ILE A 742 13.75 -9.64 6.24
C ILE A 742 14.46 -8.29 6.42
N LEU A 743 13.71 -7.20 6.29
CA LEU A 743 14.21 -5.85 6.55
C LEU A 743 14.05 -5.45 8.02
N GLY A 744 12.97 -5.90 8.65
CA GLY A 744 12.65 -5.54 10.01
C GLY A 744 11.43 -6.28 10.55
N VAL A 745 11.27 -6.26 11.88
CA VAL A 745 10.15 -6.85 12.60
C VAL A 745 9.62 -5.87 13.66
N GLY A 746 8.34 -5.99 14.00
CA GLY A 746 7.70 -5.14 15.02
C GLY A 746 6.44 -5.76 15.60
N ASN A 747 5.93 -5.23 16.70
CA ASN A 747 4.68 -5.67 17.31
C ASN A 747 3.75 -4.52 17.76
N GLY A 748 4.23 -3.27 17.79
CA GLY A 748 3.42 -2.12 18.17
C GLY A 748 3.24 -1.93 19.68
N ASP A 749 3.95 -2.68 20.51
CA ASP A 749 4.05 -2.39 21.95
C ASP A 749 4.86 -1.10 22.15
N PRO A 750 4.30 -0.05 22.78
CA PRO A 750 4.99 1.22 22.98
C PRO A 750 6.23 1.10 23.90
N SER A 751 6.32 0.05 24.71
CA SER A 751 7.39 -0.19 25.68
C SER A 751 8.30 -1.37 25.31
N CYS A 752 8.16 -1.96 24.12
CA CYS A 752 8.97 -3.11 23.72
C CYS A 752 10.40 -2.70 23.33
N HIS A 753 11.39 -3.29 24.00
CA HIS A 753 12.82 -3.02 23.75
C HIS A 753 13.51 -4.09 22.90
N GLU A 754 12.75 -5.04 22.32
CA GLU A 754 13.30 -6.03 21.39
C GLU A 754 13.78 -5.35 20.10
N ALA A 755 14.85 -5.89 19.51
CA ALA A 755 15.50 -5.30 18.35
C ALA A 755 14.64 -5.38 17.08
N ASP A 756 14.38 -4.22 16.47
CA ASP A 756 13.64 -4.06 15.20
C ASP A 756 14.36 -4.68 14.02
N VAL A 757 15.69 -4.56 14.01
CA VAL A 757 16.59 -5.16 13.04
C VAL A 757 17.46 -6.18 13.75
N CYS A 758 17.45 -7.42 13.26
CA CYS A 758 18.29 -8.50 13.76
C CYS A 758 19.38 -8.86 12.74
N LEU A 759 20.46 -9.45 13.23
CA LEU A 759 21.39 -10.17 12.35
C LEU A 759 20.69 -11.37 11.72
N ASP A 760 21.02 -11.66 10.47
CA ASP A 760 20.48 -12.80 9.74
C ASP A 760 20.63 -14.10 10.53
N GLY A 761 19.55 -14.89 10.55
CA GLY A 761 19.44 -16.11 11.35
C GLY A 761 18.95 -15.91 12.80
N ASN A 762 18.83 -14.67 13.27
CA ASN A 762 18.36 -14.35 14.64
C ASN A 762 17.02 -13.58 14.66
N TRP A 763 16.29 -13.56 13.55
CA TRP A 763 15.01 -12.88 13.42
C TRP A 763 13.97 -13.47 14.38
N LYS A 764 13.47 -12.62 15.29
CA LYS A 764 12.47 -12.98 16.29
C LYS A 764 11.70 -11.75 16.76
N ARG A 765 10.47 -11.94 17.22
CA ARG A 765 9.64 -10.88 17.80
C ARG A 765 8.56 -11.49 18.68
N SER A 766 8.35 -10.94 19.86
CA SER A 766 7.20 -11.29 20.69
C SER A 766 5.92 -10.70 20.12
N LEU A 767 4.84 -11.46 20.20
CA LEU A 767 3.50 -10.92 19.96
C LEU A 767 3.17 -9.83 20.98
N PHE A 768 2.37 -8.85 20.58
CA PHE A 768 1.75 -7.90 21.49
C PHE A 768 0.26 -7.83 21.18
N SER A 769 -0.57 -8.06 22.20
CA SER A 769 -2.02 -8.22 22.04
C SER A 769 -2.35 -9.15 20.86
N GLY A 770 -1.66 -10.29 20.80
CA GLY A 770 -1.82 -11.35 19.81
C GLY A 770 -1.22 -11.11 18.42
N LYS A 771 -0.49 -10.02 18.17
CA LYS A 771 -0.01 -9.67 16.81
C LYS A 771 1.45 -9.25 16.75
N CYS A 772 2.12 -9.56 15.64
CA CYS A 772 3.40 -8.98 15.23
C CYS A 772 3.50 -8.89 13.70
N GLN A 773 4.53 -8.23 13.18
CA GLN A 773 4.73 -7.92 11.77
C GLN A 773 6.15 -8.23 11.32
N VAL A 774 6.29 -8.67 10.07
CA VAL A 774 7.56 -8.86 9.35
C VAL A 774 7.51 -8.09 8.03
N ILE A 775 8.57 -7.35 7.72
CA ILE A 775 8.76 -6.68 6.43
C ILE A 775 9.74 -7.52 5.61
N LEU A 776 9.30 -8.06 4.48
CA LEU A 776 10.09 -8.93 3.62
C LEU A 776 10.37 -8.25 2.28
N GLN A 777 11.64 -8.21 1.86
CA GLN A 777 12.08 -7.66 0.58
C GLN A 777 12.52 -8.78 -0.37
N ALA A 778 12.10 -8.68 -1.64
CA ALA A 778 12.51 -9.59 -2.70
C ALA A 778 14.01 -9.47 -3.01
N GLY A 779 14.63 -10.59 -3.39
CA GLY A 779 15.94 -10.60 -4.03
C GLY A 779 15.83 -10.27 -5.53
N LYS A 780 16.80 -10.74 -6.32
CA LYS A 780 16.92 -10.45 -7.76
C LYS A 780 16.59 -11.65 -8.66
N ASN A 781 16.41 -12.82 -8.07
CA ASN A 781 16.13 -14.05 -8.77
C ASN A 781 14.64 -14.39 -8.61
N PRO A 782 13.89 -14.53 -9.73
CA PRO A 782 12.53 -15.04 -9.70
C PRO A 782 12.46 -16.45 -9.10
N GLY A 783 11.39 -16.75 -8.37
CA GLY A 783 11.18 -18.04 -7.73
C GLY A 783 10.14 -17.98 -6.63
N THR A 784 10.11 -19.00 -5.79
CA THR A 784 9.24 -19.05 -4.61
C THR A 784 10.04 -18.66 -3.37
N VAL A 785 9.44 -17.80 -2.54
CA VAL A 785 9.95 -17.38 -1.24
C VAL A 785 8.98 -17.85 -0.15
N ILE A 786 9.52 -18.47 0.90
CA ILE A 786 8.75 -18.95 2.05
C ILE A 786 9.28 -18.29 3.31
N LEU A 787 8.40 -17.58 4.03
CA LEU A 787 8.64 -17.15 5.41
C LEU A 787 8.07 -18.20 6.37
N GLU A 788 8.93 -18.93 7.05
CA GLU A 788 8.55 -19.86 8.11
C GLU A 788 8.43 -19.14 9.46
N VAL A 789 7.36 -19.43 10.20
CA VAL A 789 7.09 -18.88 11.53
C VAL A 789 6.98 -20.02 12.53
N THR A 790 7.73 -19.91 13.63
CA THR A 790 7.75 -20.91 14.70
C THR A 790 7.71 -20.25 16.07
N GLY A 791 7.12 -20.91 17.06
CA GLY A 791 7.08 -20.48 18.46
C GLY A 791 7.01 -21.70 19.38
N GLU A 792 7.46 -21.55 20.62
CA GLU A 792 7.48 -22.66 21.58
C GLU A 792 6.06 -23.19 21.85
N GLY A 793 5.84 -24.48 21.60
CA GLY A 793 4.53 -25.13 21.81
C GLY A 793 3.45 -24.78 20.78
N LEU A 794 3.79 -24.03 19.72
CA LEU A 794 2.85 -23.61 18.68
C LEU A 794 2.99 -24.45 17.40
N TRP A 795 1.90 -24.60 16.65
CA TRP A 795 1.94 -25.12 15.29
C TRP A 795 2.73 -24.19 14.38
N LYS A 796 3.56 -24.78 13.51
CA LYS A 796 4.30 -24.06 12.49
C LYS A 796 3.33 -23.48 11.45
N SER A 797 3.55 -22.23 11.06
CA SER A 797 2.87 -21.58 9.94
C SER A 797 3.88 -21.01 8.95
N SER A 798 3.42 -20.64 7.75
CA SER A 798 4.27 -20.03 6.74
C SER A 798 3.48 -19.15 5.77
N ALA A 799 4.12 -18.09 5.29
CA ALA A 799 3.67 -17.33 4.13
C ALA A 799 4.49 -17.74 2.90
N GLU A 800 3.82 -18.00 1.78
CA GLU A 800 4.43 -18.28 0.48
C GLU A 800 4.22 -17.09 -0.46
N ILE A 801 5.29 -16.64 -1.12
CA ILE A 801 5.31 -15.47 -1.99
C ILE A 801 6.06 -15.83 -3.27
N PHE A 802 5.50 -15.48 -4.42
CA PHE A 802 6.16 -15.65 -5.72
C PHE A 802 6.91 -14.38 -6.10
N THR A 803 8.16 -14.52 -6.53
CA THR A 803 8.93 -13.43 -7.10
C THR A 803 9.01 -13.60 -8.62
N ILE A 804 8.70 -12.54 -9.37
CA ILE A 804 8.72 -12.54 -10.84
C ILE A 804 9.71 -11.52 -11.37
N ALA A 805 10.27 -11.77 -12.56
CA ALA A 805 11.13 -10.79 -13.19
C ALA A 805 10.34 -9.49 -13.46
N PRO A 806 10.95 -8.31 -13.26
CA PRO A 806 10.35 -7.04 -13.68
C PRO A 806 9.95 -7.11 -15.14
N ALA A 807 8.67 -6.91 -15.44
CA ALA A 807 8.18 -7.00 -16.80
C ALA A 807 8.79 -5.88 -17.66
N GLU A 808 9.40 -6.23 -18.80
CA GLU A 808 9.54 -5.27 -19.89
C GLU A 808 8.12 -4.95 -20.37
N LYS A 809 7.60 -3.75 -20.10
CA LYS A 809 6.33 -3.29 -20.66
C LYS A 809 6.42 -3.24 -22.18
N LYS A 810 6.15 -4.37 -22.84
CA LYS A 810 5.82 -4.39 -24.26
C LYS A 810 4.43 -3.78 -24.38
N MET A 811 4.37 -2.59 -24.96
CA MET A 811 3.12 -2.02 -25.44
C MET A 811 2.52 -3.04 -26.42
N SER A 812 1.48 -3.77 -26.01
CA SER A 812 0.78 -4.62 -26.96
C SER A 812 0.13 -3.71 -28.00
N ALA A 813 0.43 -4.00 -29.27
CA ALA A 813 -0.18 -3.30 -30.38
C ALA A 813 -1.68 -3.61 -30.38
N ASN A 814 -2.50 -2.55 -30.41
CA ASN A 814 -3.89 -2.52 -30.85
C ASN A 814 -4.56 -3.90 -30.94
N HIS A 815 -5.12 -4.39 -29.84
CA HIS A 815 -6.20 -5.35 -29.96
C HIS A 815 -7.42 -4.59 -30.47
N ASP A 816 -7.70 -4.76 -31.76
CA ASP A 816 -8.95 -4.38 -32.38
C ASP A 816 -10.08 -5.09 -31.62
N GLN A 817 -10.70 -4.38 -30.67
CA GLN A 817 -11.93 -4.82 -30.02
C GLN A 817 -13.06 -4.71 -31.06
N GLY A 818 -13.05 -5.63 -32.01
CA GLY A 818 -14.18 -5.83 -32.90
C GLY A 818 -15.43 -5.99 -32.04
N LYS A 819 -16.45 -5.16 -32.29
CA LYS A 819 -17.75 -5.21 -31.60
C LYS A 819 -18.33 -6.62 -31.72
N LYS A 820 -18.05 -7.49 -30.73
CA LYS A 820 -18.70 -8.79 -30.62
C LYS A 820 -20.18 -8.54 -30.31
N GLN A 821 -21.07 -9.17 -31.08
CA GLN A 821 -22.48 -9.24 -30.70
C GLN A 821 -22.58 -9.95 -29.34
N LYS A 822 -22.92 -9.19 -28.30
CA LYS A 822 -23.20 -9.75 -26.98
C LYS A 822 -24.48 -10.57 -27.08
N MET A 823 -24.36 -11.89 -27.02
CA MET A 823 -25.53 -12.73 -26.77
C MET A 823 -25.97 -12.54 -25.31
N THR A 824 -27.28 -12.49 -25.09
CA THR A 824 -27.84 -12.36 -23.75
C THR A 824 -27.58 -13.65 -22.97
N LYS A 825 -26.73 -13.58 -21.95
CA LYS A 825 -26.46 -14.68 -21.01
C LYS A 825 -27.64 -14.85 -20.02
N PRO A 826 -27.82 -16.04 -19.42
CA PRO A 826 -28.77 -16.23 -18.33
C PRO A 826 -28.41 -15.34 -17.14
N GLU A 827 -29.42 -14.90 -16.38
CA GLU A 827 -29.20 -14.22 -15.12
C GLU A 827 -28.66 -15.19 -14.05
N ILE A 828 -27.64 -14.76 -13.30
CA ILE A 828 -27.12 -15.49 -12.14
C ILE A 828 -28.02 -15.16 -10.93
N GLY A 829 -28.81 -16.15 -10.51
CA GLY A 829 -29.57 -16.08 -9.25
C GLY A 829 -28.69 -16.22 -8.02
N LYS A 830 -29.27 -16.11 -6.83
CA LYS A 830 -28.56 -16.32 -5.55
C LYS A 830 -28.08 -17.79 -5.42
N ILE A 831 -26.89 -17.99 -4.87
CA ILE A 831 -26.19 -19.26 -4.82
C ILE A 831 -25.84 -19.61 -3.37
N ILE A 832 -26.29 -20.80 -2.95
CA ILE A 832 -25.72 -21.52 -1.81
C ILE A 832 -25.16 -22.81 -2.40
N GLY A 833 -23.85 -22.83 -2.58
CA GLY A 833 -23.14 -23.88 -3.30
C GLY A 833 -22.28 -24.74 -2.38
N ALA A 834 -21.97 -25.95 -2.83
CA ALA A 834 -21.01 -26.85 -2.18
C ALA A 834 -20.10 -27.50 -3.22
N ASP A 835 -18.80 -27.58 -2.94
CA ASP A 835 -17.90 -28.48 -3.66
C ASP A 835 -17.97 -29.88 -3.04
N ILE A 836 -18.58 -30.82 -3.78
CA ILE A 836 -18.72 -32.21 -3.33
C ILE A 836 -18.02 -33.18 -4.27
N SER A 837 -16.94 -32.74 -4.92
CA SER A 837 -16.21 -33.54 -5.89
C SER A 837 -15.71 -34.89 -5.35
N PHE A 838 -15.51 -35.00 -4.03
CA PHE A 838 -15.13 -36.26 -3.35
C PHE A 838 -16.27 -37.22 -3.08
N LEU A 839 -17.52 -36.82 -3.27
CA LEU A 839 -18.66 -37.66 -2.90
C LEU A 839 -18.55 -39.10 -3.45
N PRO A 840 -18.19 -39.32 -4.74
CA PRO A 840 -17.99 -40.68 -5.26
C PRO A 840 -16.91 -41.48 -4.52
N GLU A 841 -15.83 -40.84 -4.09
CA GLU A 841 -14.75 -41.48 -3.33
C GLU A 841 -15.19 -41.85 -1.93
N LEU A 842 -15.90 -40.95 -1.24
CA LEU A 842 -16.45 -41.21 0.10
C LEU A 842 -17.41 -42.39 0.07
N GLU A 843 -18.29 -42.44 -0.93
CA GLU A 843 -19.25 -43.55 -1.13
C GLU A 843 -18.54 -44.86 -1.49
N ALA A 844 -17.50 -44.81 -2.34
CA ALA A 844 -16.68 -45.98 -2.66
C ALA A 844 -15.93 -46.52 -1.43
N ASN A 845 -15.60 -45.66 -0.48
CA ASN A 845 -15.03 -46.02 0.82
C ASN A 845 -16.10 -46.46 1.86
N GLY A 846 -17.36 -46.59 1.45
CA GLY A 846 -18.44 -47.13 2.26
C GLY A 846 -19.14 -46.11 3.17
N ILE A 847 -18.86 -44.81 3.02
CA ILE A 847 -19.56 -43.75 3.76
C ILE A 847 -20.99 -43.64 3.23
N ARG A 848 -21.94 -43.50 4.14
CA ARG A 848 -23.35 -43.26 3.85
C ARG A 848 -23.79 -42.00 4.59
N PHE A 849 -24.56 -41.16 3.92
CA PHE A 849 -24.96 -39.88 4.48
C PHE A 849 -26.33 -39.95 5.15
N SER A 850 -26.48 -39.23 6.27
CA SER A 850 -27.75 -39.14 6.97
C SER A 850 -27.97 -37.77 7.58
N ASP A 851 -29.22 -37.27 7.55
CA ASP A 851 -29.66 -36.10 8.32
C ASP A 851 -30.68 -36.52 9.37
N LYS A 852 -30.52 -36.04 10.61
CA LYS A 852 -31.42 -36.36 11.75
C LYS A 852 -31.67 -37.87 11.93
N GLY A 853 -30.66 -38.68 11.63
CA GLY A 853 -30.71 -40.14 11.73
C GLY A 853 -31.39 -40.85 10.55
N ILE A 854 -31.77 -40.13 9.49
CA ILE A 854 -32.38 -40.70 8.27
C ILE A 854 -31.32 -40.72 7.16
N GLU A 855 -30.98 -41.93 6.68
CA GLU A 855 -30.08 -42.12 5.54
C GLU A 855 -30.72 -41.57 4.26
N LYS A 856 -29.98 -40.71 3.55
CA LYS A 856 -30.40 -40.05 2.29
C LYS A 856 -29.19 -39.83 1.37
N ASP A 857 -29.48 -39.52 0.12
CA ASP A 857 -28.48 -39.00 -0.81
C ASP A 857 -27.88 -37.69 -0.28
N ALA A 858 -26.56 -37.50 -0.35
CA ALA A 858 -25.92 -36.28 0.12
C ALA A 858 -26.45 -35.02 -0.58
N LEU A 859 -26.81 -35.11 -1.87
CA LEU A 859 -27.41 -34.00 -2.62
C LEU A 859 -28.81 -33.66 -2.13
N GLU A 860 -29.59 -34.68 -1.74
CA GLU A 860 -30.92 -34.47 -1.17
C GLU A 860 -30.81 -33.76 0.18
N ILE A 861 -29.87 -34.19 1.03
CA ILE A 861 -29.61 -33.53 2.32
C ILE A 861 -29.20 -32.07 2.11
N LEU A 862 -28.22 -31.81 1.24
CA LEU A 862 -27.79 -30.43 0.94
C LEU A 862 -28.96 -29.59 0.41
N LYS A 863 -29.78 -30.14 -0.49
CA LYS A 863 -30.95 -29.44 -1.03
C LYS A 863 -32.00 -29.14 0.05
N ASP A 864 -32.24 -30.07 0.97
CA ASP A 864 -33.16 -29.87 2.11
C ASP A 864 -32.71 -28.70 3.00
N HIS A 865 -31.42 -28.38 3.00
CA HIS A 865 -30.79 -27.27 3.72
C HIS A 865 -30.47 -26.04 2.83
N GLY A 866 -31.17 -25.91 1.70
CA GLY A 866 -31.18 -24.70 0.87
C GLY A 866 -30.05 -24.57 -0.16
N PHE A 867 -29.17 -25.56 -0.26
CA PHE A 867 -28.15 -25.58 -1.31
C PHE A 867 -28.84 -25.74 -2.68
N ASN A 868 -28.39 -24.98 -3.67
CA ASN A 868 -29.00 -24.96 -5.02
C ASN A 868 -27.99 -25.11 -6.16
N TYR A 869 -26.70 -25.19 -5.82
CA TYR A 869 -25.60 -25.31 -6.77
C TYR A 869 -24.59 -26.32 -6.26
N ILE A 870 -23.99 -27.06 -7.18
CA ILE A 870 -22.90 -27.98 -6.88
C ILE A 870 -21.72 -27.62 -7.76
N ARG A 871 -20.56 -27.51 -7.12
CA ARG A 871 -19.27 -27.42 -7.80
C ARG A 871 -18.68 -28.81 -7.94
N LEU A 872 -18.24 -29.13 -9.16
CA LEU A 872 -17.46 -30.33 -9.46
C LEU A 872 -16.14 -29.94 -10.11
N ARG A 873 -15.08 -30.62 -9.72
CA ARG A 873 -13.75 -30.52 -10.32
C ARG A 873 -13.59 -31.57 -11.39
N ILE A 874 -12.85 -31.24 -12.45
CA ILE A 874 -12.41 -32.20 -13.46
C ILE A 874 -10.91 -32.08 -13.71
N PHE A 875 -10.22 -33.22 -13.62
CA PHE A 875 -8.79 -33.38 -13.91
C PHE A 875 -8.58 -33.97 -15.31
N ASN A 876 -7.38 -33.80 -15.88
CA ASN A 876 -7.05 -34.29 -17.21
C ASN A 876 -6.93 -35.83 -17.25
N ASP A 877 -6.11 -36.41 -16.37
CA ASP A 877 -6.01 -37.85 -16.12
C ASP A 877 -5.75 -38.13 -14.63
N PRO A 878 -6.79 -38.13 -13.78
CA PRO A 878 -6.62 -38.40 -12.36
C PRO A 878 -6.29 -39.87 -12.05
N ALA A 879 -6.52 -40.80 -13.00
CA ALA A 879 -6.34 -42.24 -12.78
C ALA A 879 -4.89 -42.71 -12.91
N GLN A 880 -4.00 -41.90 -13.51
CA GLN A 880 -2.60 -42.27 -13.65
C GLN A 880 -1.90 -42.46 -12.29
N PRO A 881 -0.72 -43.12 -12.23
CA PRO A 881 -0.05 -43.46 -10.97
C PRO A 881 0.26 -42.28 -10.03
N LYS A 882 0.45 -41.08 -10.56
CA LYS A 882 0.67 -39.82 -9.80
C LYS A 882 -0.53 -38.86 -9.91
N GLY A 883 -1.64 -39.32 -10.46
CA GLY A 883 -2.86 -38.56 -10.62
C GLY A 883 -3.59 -38.40 -9.29
N TYR A 884 -4.60 -37.54 -9.29
CA TYR A 884 -5.38 -37.20 -8.10
C TYR A 884 -6.04 -38.43 -7.44
N SER A 885 -6.44 -39.42 -8.25
CA SER A 885 -7.12 -40.64 -7.81
C SER A 885 -6.56 -41.86 -8.53
N PRO A 886 -5.34 -42.31 -8.16
CA PRO A 886 -4.64 -43.37 -8.88
C PRO A 886 -5.48 -44.65 -9.00
N GLU A 887 -5.54 -45.22 -10.21
CA GLU A 887 -6.28 -46.42 -10.58
C GLU A 887 -7.82 -46.34 -10.48
N LYS A 888 -8.37 -45.35 -9.77
CA LYS A 888 -9.82 -45.19 -9.54
C LYS A 888 -10.45 -44.13 -10.44
N GLY A 889 -9.70 -43.08 -10.77
CA GLY A 889 -10.15 -42.05 -11.71
C GLY A 889 -11.24 -41.13 -11.18
N PHE A 890 -11.42 -40.98 -9.85
CA PHE A 890 -12.37 -39.98 -9.34
C PHE A 890 -12.04 -38.58 -9.88
N CYS A 891 -13.09 -37.82 -10.20
CA CYS A 891 -13.00 -36.52 -10.89
C CYS A 891 -12.47 -36.58 -12.35
N ASP A 892 -12.57 -37.72 -13.02
CA ASP A 892 -12.44 -37.82 -14.49
C ASP A 892 -13.78 -37.51 -15.21
N LEU A 893 -13.76 -37.57 -16.54
CA LEU A 893 -14.96 -37.33 -17.35
C LEU A 893 -16.10 -38.32 -17.06
N GLU A 894 -15.80 -39.60 -16.79
CA GLU A 894 -16.83 -40.62 -16.52
C GLU A 894 -17.57 -40.31 -15.22
N HIS A 895 -16.83 -40.05 -14.15
CA HIS A 895 -17.37 -39.69 -12.85
C HIS A 895 -18.07 -38.33 -12.88
N THR A 896 -17.52 -37.35 -13.60
CA THR A 896 -18.17 -36.03 -13.78
C THR A 896 -19.51 -36.18 -14.51
N LEU A 897 -19.62 -37.01 -15.55
CA LEU A 897 -20.90 -37.28 -16.23
C LEU A 897 -21.92 -37.94 -15.30
N ALA A 898 -21.49 -38.93 -14.52
CA ALA A 898 -22.35 -39.59 -13.53
C ALA A 898 -22.87 -38.60 -12.47
N MET A 899 -21.98 -37.77 -11.92
CA MET A 899 -22.34 -36.75 -10.94
C MET A 899 -23.21 -35.65 -11.54
N ALA A 900 -22.94 -35.19 -12.76
CA ALA A 900 -23.75 -34.17 -13.43
C ALA A 900 -25.21 -34.64 -13.62
N LYS A 901 -25.43 -35.91 -13.99
CA LYS A 901 -26.77 -36.53 -14.00
C LYS A 901 -27.43 -36.48 -12.63
N ARG A 902 -26.71 -36.89 -11.58
CA ARG A 902 -27.22 -36.92 -10.20
C ARG A 902 -27.62 -35.53 -9.72
N ILE A 903 -26.78 -34.52 -9.98
CA ILE A 903 -27.02 -33.10 -9.64
C ILE A 903 -28.26 -32.56 -10.36
N LYS A 904 -28.37 -32.78 -11.68
CA LYS A 904 -29.52 -32.30 -12.47
C LYS A 904 -30.80 -33.04 -12.10
N ALA A 905 -30.73 -34.34 -11.76
CA ALA A 905 -31.86 -35.12 -11.25
C ALA A 905 -32.35 -34.61 -9.88
N ALA A 906 -31.43 -34.13 -9.02
CA ALA A 906 -31.77 -33.44 -7.79
C ALA A 906 -32.36 -32.02 -8.03
N GLY A 907 -32.35 -31.51 -9.26
CA GLY A 907 -32.84 -30.18 -9.61
C GLY A 907 -31.91 -29.04 -9.22
N MET A 908 -30.62 -29.34 -9.00
CA MET A 908 -29.59 -28.36 -8.66
C MET A 908 -28.82 -27.92 -9.92
N LYS A 909 -28.17 -26.76 -9.84
CA LYS A 909 -27.28 -26.25 -10.89
C LYS A 909 -25.84 -26.74 -10.72
N LEU A 910 -25.07 -26.71 -11.82
CA LEU A 910 -23.71 -27.24 -11.89
C LEU A 910 -22.71 -26.15 -12.24
N LEU A 911 -21.72 -25.94 -11.36
CA LEU A 911 -20.48 -25.23 -11.62
C LEU A 911 -19.40 -26.27 -11.90
N LEU A 912 -18.78 -26.23 -13.09
CA LEU A 912 -17.71 -27.14 -13.44
C LEU A 912 -16.36 -26.42 -13.43
N ASP A 913 -15.42 -26.94 -12.64
CA ASP A 913 -14.07 -26.41 -12.52
C ASP A 913 -13.05 -27.24 -13.27
N PHE A 914 -12.42 -26.64 -14.28
CA PHE A 914 -11.33 -27.24 -15.03
C PHE A 914 -10.00 -26.95 -14.33
N HIS A 915 -9.47 -27.94 -13.61
CA HIS A 915 -8.15 -27.82 -12.97
C HIS A 915 -6.99 -27.80 -13.98
N TYR A 916 -7.20 -28.34 -15.19
CA TYR A 916 -6.15 -28.48 -16.21
C TYR A 916 -4.88 -29.16 -15.69
N SER A 917 -5.02 -30.10 -14.76
CA SER A 917 -3.92 -30.85 -14.16
C SER A 917 -4.36 -32.29 -13.99
N ASP A 918 -3.39 -33.20 -13.83
CA ASP A 918 -3.68 -34.58 -13.44
C ASP A 918 -3.78 -34.73 -11.90
N TYR A 919 -3.23 -33.76 -11.16
CA TYR A 919 -3.24 -33.70 -9.71
C TYR A 919 -3.78 -32.34 -9.24
N TRP A 920 -3.75 -32.10 -7.93
CA TRP A 920 -4.17 -30.84 -7.31
C TRP A 920 -3.57 -29.59 -7.98
N ALA A 921 -4.42 -28.59 -8.21
CA ALA A 921 -4.03 -27.27 -8.67
C ALA A 921 -4.49 -26.21 -7.66
N ASP A 922 -3.55 -25.44 -7.13
CA ASP A 922 -3.73 -24.37 -6.14
C ASP A 922 -2.76 -23.20 -6.46
N PRO A 923 -2.84 -22.03 -5.82
CA PRO A 923 -1.96 -20.90 -6.12
C PRO A 923 -0.46 -21.23 -6.03
N GLY A 924 -0.06 -22.21 -5.23
CA GLY A 924 1.32 -22.69 -5.09
C GLY A 924 1.72 -23.77 -6.11
N LYS A 925 0.75 -24.39 -6.81
CA LYS A 925 0.98 -25.55 -7.69
C LYS A 925 0.04 -25.55 -8.89
N GLN A 926 0.54 -25.20 -10.07
CA GLN A 926 -0.25 -25.17 -11.32
C GLN A 926 0.44 -25.93 -12.47
N PHE A 927 1.05 -27.07 -12.18
CA PHE A 927 1.86 -27.81 -13.15
C PHE A 927 1.01 -28.40 -14.30
N LYS A 928 1.63 -28.56 -15.48
CA LYS A 928 1.03 -29.26 -16.62
C LYS A 928 0.76 -30.73 -16.28
N PRO A 929 -0.33 -31.32 -16.80
CA PRO A 929 -0.52 -32.77 -16.76
C PRO A 929 0.58 -33.47 -17.56
N ASP A 930 0.85 -34.75 -17.25
CA ASP A 930 1.97 -35.51 -17.83
C ASP A 930 1.87 -35.58 -19.37
N ALA A 931 0.65 -35.68 -19.90
CA ALA A 931 0.39 -35.67 -21.33
C ALA A 931 0.76 -34.34 -22.02
N TRP A 932 0.83 -33.22 -21.28
CA TRP A 932 1.08 -31.88 -21.81
C TRP A 932 2.44 -31.31 -21.41
N LYS A 933 3.24 -32.04 -20.61
CA LYS A 933 4.47 -31.51 -19.98
C LYS A 933 5.49 -30.95 -20.98
N ASP A 934 5.57 -31.56 -22.16
CA ASP A 934 6.54 -31.21 -23.21
C ASP A 934 5.94 -30.35 -24.34
N LEU A 935 4.66 -29.98 -24.25
CA LEU A 935 3.99 -29.18 -25.27
C LEU A 935 4.45 -27.72 -25.23
N ASN A 936 4.65 -27.15 -26.41
CA ASN A 936 4.87 -25.73 -26.56
C ASN A 936 3.56 -24.93 -26.43
N MET A 937 3.66 -23.61 -26.42
CA MET A 937 2.51 -22.71 -26.22
C MET A 937 1.34 -22.93 -27.21
N GLU A 938 1.61 -23.20 -28.49
CA GLU A 938 0.56 -23.40 -29.50
C GLU A 938 -0.14 -24.75 -29.31
N GLU A 939 0.65 -25.81 -29.07
CA GLU A 939 0.14 -27.16 -28.83
C GLU A 939 -0.62 -27.25 -27.50
N LEU A 940 -0.15 -26.55 -26.47
CA LEU A 940 -0.80 -26.46 -25.17
C LEU A 940 -2.14 -25.72 -25.28
N GLN A 941 -2.19 -24.63 -26.04
CA GLN A 941 -3.42 -23.89 -26.31
C GLN A 941 -4.46 -24.76 -27.04
N ASP A 942 -4.05 -25.56 -28.04
CA ASP A 942 -4.94 -26.51 -28.69
C ASP A 942 -5.39 -27.60 -27.71
N SER A 943 -4.48 -28.15 -26.90
CA SER A 943 -4.82 -29.19 -25.91
C SER A 943 -5.85 -28.73 -24.87
N VAL A 944 -5.70 -27.51 -24.35
CA VAL A 944 -6.71 -26.86 -23.49
C VAL A 944 -8.05 -26.76 -24.21
N TYR A 945 -8.06 -26.25 -25.44
CA TYR A 945 -9.28 -26.12 -26.22
C TYR A 945 -9.95 -27.48 -26.48
N GLN A 946 -9.20 -28.50 -26.93
CA GLN A 946 -9.74 -29.83 -27.23
C GLN A 946 -10.26 -30.54 -25.99
N PHE A 947 -9.51 -30.48 -24.88
CA PHE A 947 -9.94 -31.09 -23.61
C PHE A 947 -11.25 -30.48 -23.13
N THR A 948 -11.32 -29.14 -23.06
CA THR A 948 -12.51 -28.43 -22.62
C THR A 948 -13.69 -28.69 -23.55
N LYS A 949 -13.47 -28.64 -24.87
CA LYS A 949 -14.52 -28.92 -25.87
C LYS A 949 -15.06 -30.34 -25.73
N ARG A 950 -14.19 -31.34 -25.53
CA ARG A 950 -14.57 -32.75 -25.32
C ARG A 950 -15.48 -32.90 -24.10
N VAL A 951 -15.09 -32.31 -22.97
CA VAL A 951 -15.85 -32.42 -21.71
C VAL A 951 -17.23 -31.77 -21.86
N ILE A 952 -17.29 -30.52 -22.33
CA ILE A 952 -18.55 -29.79 -22.49
C ILE A 952 -19.46 -30.47 -23.53
N SER A 953 -18.89 -31.00 -24.62
CA SER A 953 -19.67 -31.72 -25.64
C SER A 953 -20.33 -32.98 -25.09
N ASN A 954 -19.64 -33.74 -24.24
CA ASN A 954 -20.21 -34.94 -23.61
C ASN A 954 -21.31 -34.59 -22.61
N LEU A 955 -21.10 -33.55 -21.78
CA LEU A 955 -22.13 -33.07 -20.84
C LEU A 955 -23.37 -32.54 -21.59
N LYS A 956 -23.17 -31.78 -22.67
CA LYS A 956 -24.26 -31.28 -23.52
C LYS A 956 -25.01 -32.43 -24.21
N ALA A 957 -24.30 -33.41 -24.77
CA ALA A 957 -24.92 -34.57 -25.40
C ALA A 957 -25.78 -35.39 -24.41
N GLN A 958 -25.41 -35.39 -23.12
CA GLN A 958 -26.16 -36.02 -22.04
C GLN A 958 -27.32 -35.16 -21.49
N GLY A 959 -27.46 -33.91 -21.92
CA GLY A 959 -28.47 -32.97 -21.41
C GLY A 959 -28.13 -32.38 -20.04
N THR A 960 -26.86 -32.45 -19.62
CA THR A 960 -26.38 -32.00 -18.30
C THR A 960 -25.29 -30.94 -18.44
N ALA A 961 -25.40 -30.06 -19.43
CA ALA A 961 -24.46 -28.96 -19.61
C ALA A 961 -24.32 -28.12 -18.32
N PRO A 962 -23.09 -27.69 -17.98
CA PRO A 962 -22.86 -26.88 -16.80
C PRO A 962 -23.49 -25.50 -16.97
N ASP A 963 -24.06 -24.99 -15.88
CA ASP A 963 -24.64 -23.65 -15.83
C ASP A 963 -23.53 -22.58 -15.79
N MET A 964 -22.40 -22.93 -15.19
CA MET A 964 -21.22 -22.08 -15.04
C MET A 964 -19.94 -22.90 -15.12
N VAL A 965 -18.87 -22.30 -15.63
CA VAL A 965 -17.55 -22.93 -15.78
C VAL A 965 -16.45 -22.02 -15.23
N GLN A 966 -15.53 -22.59 -14.45
CA GLN A 966 -14.23 -22.01 -14.13
C GLN A 966 -13.17 -22.49 -15.12
N ILE A 967 -12.38 -21.56 -15.64
CA ILE A 967 -11.24 -21.88 -16.50
C ILE A 967 -9.97 -21.76 -15.65
N GLY A 968 -9.57 -22.88 -15.05
CA GLY A 968 -8.50 -22.93 -14.06
C GLY A 968 -9.03 -22.68 -12.64
N ASN A 969 -8.36 -23.28 -11.66
CA ASN A 969 -8.65 -23.10 -10.24
C ASN A 969 -7.66 -22.10 -9.63
N GLU A 970 -8.15 -21.03 -8.99
CA GLU A 970 -7.35 -20.07 -8.23
C GLU A 970 -6.08 -19.56 -8.96
N ILE A 971 -6.26 -18.98 -10.15
CA ILE A 971 -5.17 -18.77 -11.12
C ILE A 971 -4.37 -17.48 -10.91
N ASN A 972 -4.31 -16.91 -9.71
CA ASN A 972 -3.58 -15.64 -9.46
C ASN A 972 -2.08 -15.74 -9.76
N HIS A 973 -1.47 -16.92 -9.61
CA HIS A 973 -0.09 -17.18 -10.06
C HIS A 973 -0.01 -17.88 -11.43
N GLY A 974 -1.16 -18.07 -12.10
CA GLY A 974 -1.28 -18.65 -13.43
C GLY A 974 -1.92 -20.04 -13.46
N MET A 975 -1.82 -20.71 -14.61
CA MET A 975 -2.23 -22.10 -14.86
C MET A 975 -1.23 -22.76 -15.82
N LEU A 976 -1.06 -24.08 -15.77
CA LEU A 976 -0.24 -24.82 -16.74
C LEU A 976 1.19 -24.25 -16.89
N TRP A 977 1.95 -24.22 -15.80
CA TRP A 977 3.29 -23.64 -15.78
C TRP A 977 4.31 -24.41 -16.63
N PRO A 978 5.29 -23.72 -17.26
CA PRO A 978 5.55 -22.27 -17.16
C PRO A 978 4.77 -21.41 -18.18
N GLU A 979 4.15 -22.00 -19.21
CA GLU A 979 3.55 -21.27 -20.31
C GLU A 979 2.44 -20.31 -19.87
N GLY A 980 1.61 -20.69 -18.89
CA GLY A 980 0.58 -19.84 -18.32
C GLY A 980 0.91 -19.29 -16.93
N HIS A 981 2.18 -19.17 -16.55
CA HIS A 981 2.58 -18.53 -15.28
C HIS A 981 2.30 -17.02 -15.27
N ILE A 982 2.10 -16.40 -14.10
CA ILE A 982 1.88 -14.94 -13.98
C ILE A 982 3.08 -14.10 -14.48
N ALA A 983 4.27 -14.70 -14.55
CA ALA A 983 5.46 -14.11 -15.20
C ALA A 983 5.33 -14.06 -16.74
N ASN A 984 4.35 -14.75 -17.32
CA ASN A 984 3.99 -14.74 -18.73
C ASN A 984 2.48 -14.46 -18.91
N PRO A 985 2.00 -13.24 -18.59
CA PRO A 985 0.58 -12.93 -18.57
C PRO A 985 -0.08 -13.02 -19.97
N ASP A 986 0.68 -12.85 -21.06
CA ASP A 986 0.19 -13.09 -22.41
C ASP A 986 -0.11 -14.57 -22.66
N GLY A 987 0.73 -15.45 -22.12
CA GLY A 987 0.52 -16.90 -22.16
C GLY A 987 -0.71 -17.30 -21.35
N LEU A 988 -0.80 -16.82 -20.12
CA LEU A 988 -1.96 -17.05 -19.24
C LEU A 988 -3.29 -16.63 -19.92
N ALA A 989 -3.33 -15.42 -20.48
CA ALA A 989 -4.52 -14.92 -21.19
C ALA A 989 -4.90 -15.78 -22.41
N ARG A 990 -3.90 -16.28 -23.18
CA ARG A 990 -4.13 -17.17 -24.32
C ARG A 990 -4.74 -18.51 -23.90
N LEU A 991 -4.24 -19.12 -22.82
CA LEU A 991 -4.75 -20.40 -22.33
C LEU A 991 -6.17 -20.25 -21.75
N PHE A 992 -6.42 -19.19 -20.98
CA PHE A 992 -7.77 -18.89 -20.48
C PHE A 992 -8.76 -18.72 -21.65
N ASN A 993 -8.39 -17.92 -22.65
CA ASN A 993 -9.24 -17.68 -23.81
C ASN A 993 -9.48 -18.94 -24.65
N ALA A 994 -8.52 -19.88 -24.70
CA ALA A 994 -8.71 -21.17 -25.37
C ALA A 994 -9.79 -22.02 -24.67
N GLY A 995 -9.72 -22.11 -23.33
CA GLY A 995 -10.74 -22.79 -22.53
C GLY A 995 -12.11 -22.13 -22.66
N SER A 996 -12.19 -20.81 -22.48
CA SER A 996 -13.43 -20.04 -22.61
C SER A 996 -14.06 -20.19 -24.01
N LYS A 997 -13.25 -20.09 -25.08
CA LYS A 997 -13.71 -20.30 -26.46
C LYS A 997 -14.29 -21.70 -26.67
N ALA A 998 -13.65 -22.74 -26.13
CA ALA A 998 -14.13 -24.12 -26.25
C ALA A 998 -15.50 -24.31 -25.58
N VAL A 999 -15.71 -23.72 -24.40
CA VAL A 999 -17.02 -23.73 -23.73
C VAL A 999 -18.06 -23.04 -24.60
N LEU A 1000 -17.80 -21.79 -25.00
CA LEU A 1000 -18.78 -20.94 -25.69
C LEU A 1000 -19.14 -21.42 -27.10
N GLU A 1001 -18.26 -22.18 -27.76
CA GLU A 1001 -18.57 -22.79 -29.06
C GLU A 1001 -19.57 -23.95 -28.91
N VAL A 1002 -19.48 -24.71 -27.83
CA VAL A 1002 -20.35 -25.86 -27.58
C VAL A 1002 -21.64 -25.44 -26.89
N GLU A 1003 -21.54 -24.64 -25.82
CA GLU A 1003 -22.67 -24.15 -25.02
C GLU A 1003 -22.54 -22.63 -24.78
N PRO A 1004 -23.04 -21.81 -25.73
CA PRO A 1004 -22.90 -20.37 -25.65
C PRO A 1004 -23.58 -19.71 -24.44
N ALA A 1005 -24.55 -20.39 -23.81
CA ALA A 1005 -25.27 -19.87 -22.66
C ALA A 1005 -24.54 -20.04 -21.32
N THR A 1006 -23.51 -20.91 -21.24
CA THR A 1006 -22.75 -21.16 -20.00
C THR A 1006 -22.01 -19.92 -19.54
N ILE A 1007 -22.10 -19.61 -18.25
CA ILE A 1007 -21.38 -18.49 -17.61
C ILE A 1007 -19.90 -18.82 -17.45
N ILE A 1008 -19.00 -17.91 -17.85
CA ILE A 1008 -17.54 -18.06 -17.68
C ILE A 1008 -17.07 -17.27 -16.46
N MET A 1009 -16.38 -17.96 -15.55
CA MET A 1009 -15.81 -17.37 -14.33
C MET A 1009 -14.30 -17.16 -14.46
N LEU A 1010 -13.82 -16.00 -14.00
CA LEU A 1010 -12.41 -15.76 -13.69
C LEU A 1010 -12.22 -15.90 -12.18
N HIS A 1011 -11.43 -16.89 -11.72
CA HIS A 1011 -11.32 -17.25 -10.31
C HIS A 1011 -9.88 -17.08 -9.78
N ILE A 1012 -9.73 -16.34 -8.68
CA ILE A 1012 -8.46 -16.06 -8.00
C ILE A 1012 -8.57 -16.24 -6.48
N ALA A 1013 -7.45 -16.54 -5.81
CA ALA A 1013 -7.38 -16.70 -4.36
C ALA A 1013 -6.77 -15.48 -3.67
N LEU A 1014 -7.45 -14.33 -3.78
CA LEU A 1014 -6.96 -13.06 -3.27
C LEU A 1014 -8.03 -12.32 -2.47
N GLY A 1015 -8.83 -13.06 -1.70
CA GLY A 1015 -10.05 -12.57 -1.05
C GLY A 1015 -9.86 -11.28 -0.26
N GLY A 1016 -8.72 -11.07 0.41
CA GLY A 1016 -8.38 -9.81 1.08
C GLY A 1016 -7.22 -9.03 0.44
N GLN A 1017 -6.48 -9.61 -0.49
CA GLN A 1017 -5.38 -8.95 -1.21
C GLN A 1017 -5.90 -8.07 -2.35
N ASN A 1018 -6.42 -6.90 -1.98
CA ASN A 1018 -7.08 -5.99 -2.92
C ASN A 1018 -6.17 -5.48 -4.05
N GLU A 1019 -4.96 -5.04 -3.72
CA GLU A 1019 -4.01 -4.53 -4.70
C GLU A 1019 -3.72 -5.57 -5.79
N GLU A 1020 -3.36 -6.78 -5.38
CA GLU A 1020 -3.03 -7.88 -6.29
C GLU A 1020 -4.27 -8.35 -7.08
N SER A 1021 -5.46 -8.34 -6.46
CA SER A 1021 -6.72 -8.65 -7.17
C SER A 1021 -6.97 -7.66 -8.31
N VAL A 1022 -6.85 -6.35 -8.03
CA VAL A 1022 -7.07 -5.29 -9.02
C VAL A 1022 -6.05 -5.39 -10.14
N GLU A 1023 -4.77 -5.54 -9.81
CA GLU A 1023 -3.70 -5.65 -10.80
C GLU A 1023 -3.91 -6.86 -11.72
N PHE A 1024 -4.19 -8.03 -11.15
CA PHE A 1024 -4.41 -9.25 -11.94
C PHE A 1024 -5.60 -9.09 -12.90
N ILE A 1025 -6.73 -8.57 -12.42
CA ILE A 1025 -7.93 -8.40 -13.24
C ILE A 1025 -7.71 -7.37 -14.34
N GLU A 1026 -7.08 -6.22 -14.05
CA GLU A 1026 -6.71 -5.23 -15.07
C GLU A 1026 -5.82 -5.87 -16.14
N GLN A 1027 -4.78 -6.59 -15.74
CA GLN A 1027 -3.86 -7.26 -16.68
C GLN A 1027 -4.55 -8.27 -17.60
N MET A 1028 -5.51 -9.04 -17.08
CA MET A 1028 -6.26 -10.02 -17.87
C MET A 1028 -7.23 -9.34 -18.83
N MET A 1029 -7.97 -8.32 -18.38
CA MET A 1029 -8.90 -7.56 -19.21
C MET A 1029 -8.18 -6.81 -20.34
N GLU A 1030 -7.01 -6.22 -20.07
CA GLU A 1030 -6.15 -5.56 -21.07
C GLU A 1030 -5.71 -6.52 -22.19
N ARG A 1031 -5.57 -7.81 -21.88
CA ARG A 1031 -5.20 -8.89 -22.83
C ARG A 1031 -6.41 -9.53 -23.50
N GLY A 1032 -7.58 -8.92 -23.36
CA GLY A 1032 -8.82 -9.37 -24.03
C GLY A 1032 -9.42 -10.64 -23.43
N VAL A 1033 -9.10 -10.95 -22.16
CA VAL A 1033 -9.80 -12.01 -21.42
C VAL A 1033 -11.21 -11.54 -21.09
N ASP A 1034 -12.20 -12.22 -21.66
CA ASP A 1034 -13.62 -11.94 -21.45
C ASP A 1034 -14.23 -13.01 -20.53
N PHE A 1035 -14.90 -12.56 -19.49
CA PHE A 1035 -15.53 -13.39 -18.47
C PHE A 1035 -16.80 -12.72 -17.96
N ASP A 1036 -17.74 -13.52 -17.47
CA ASP A 1036 -19.07 -13.07 -17.07
C ASP A 1036 -19.11 -12.70 -15.56
N VAL A 1037 -18.42 -13.46 -14.72
CA VAL A 1037 -18.44 -13.35 -13.25
C VAL A 1037 -17.04 -13.45 -12.64
N LEU A 1038 -16.78 -12.71 -11.56
CA LEU A 1038 -15.56 -12.82 -10.76
C LEU A 1038 -15.75 -13.85 -9.64
N GLY A 1039 -14.80 -14.77 -9.55
CA GLY A 1039 -14.67 -15.72 -8.46
C GLY A 1039 -13.53 -15.32 -7.52
N GLN A 1040 -13.79 -15.33 -6.22
CA GLN A 1040 -12.77 -15.12 -5.18
C GLN A 1040 -12.74 -16.31 -4.22
N SER A 1041 -11.57 -16.64 -3.68
CA SER A 1041 -11.45 -17.54 -2.51
C SER A 1041 -11.14 -16.75 -1.25
N TYR A 1042 -11.68 -17.17 -0.10
CA TYR A 1042 -11.43 -16.54 1.18
C TYR A 1042 -11.20 -17.56 2.30
N TYR A 1043 -9.99 -17.50 2.85
CA TYR A 1043 -9.60 -18.25 4.03
C TYR A 1043 -8.98 -17.26 5.03
N PRO A 1044 -9.53 -17.08 6.25
CA PRO A 1044 -9.02 -16.10 7.20
C PRO A 1044 -7.52 -16.24 7.52
N GLN A 1045 -6.99 -17.45 7.37
CA GLN A 1045 -5.58 -17.74 7.64
C GLN A 1045 -4.60 -17.17 6.59
N TRP A 1046 -5.05 -16.94 5.35
CA TRP A 1046 -4.20 -16.47 4.24
C TRP A 1046 -4.69 -15.16 3.62
N HIS A 1047 -5.98 -14.86 3.72
CA HIS A 1047 -6.63 -13.73 3.05
C HIS A 1047 -7.06 -12.62 4.02
N GLY A 1048 -6.58 -12.66 5.26
CA GLY A 1048 -6.78 -11.57 6.22
C GLY A 1048 -8.13 -11.64 6.94
N SER A 1049 -8.61 -10.49 7.38
CA SER A 1049 -9.85 -10.36 8.12
C SER A 1049 -11.09 -10.32 7.21
N LEU A 1050 -12.27 -10.47 7.82
CA LEU A 1050 -13.55 -10.30 7.09
C LEU A 1050 -13.71 -8.87 6.54
N GLU A 1051 -13.09 -7.90 7.20
CA GLU A 1051 -13.04 -6.51 6.75
C GLU A 1051 -12.18 -6.36 5.49
N ASP A 1052 -11.03 -7.04 5.42
CA ASP A 1052 -10.19 -7.09 4.22
C ASP A 1052 -10.95 -7.70 3.04
N LEU A 1053 -11.71 -8.79 3.29
CA LEU A 1053 -12.61 -9.38 2.31
C LEU A 1053 -13.64 -8.37 1.81
N GLN A 1054 -14.41 -7.76 2.73
CA GLN A 1054 -15.45 -6.81 2.37
C GLN A 1054 -14.89 -5.62 1.56
N ASN A 1055 -13.78 -5.04 2.02
CA ASN A 1055 -13.11 -3.94 1.33
C ASN A 1055 -12.71 -4.32 -0.09
N ASN A 1056 -12.10 -5.50 -0.25
CA ASN A 1056 -11.69 -5.99 -1.56
C ASN A 1056 -12.90 -6.15 -2.50
N LEU A 1057 -13.95 -6.85 -2.06
CA LEU A 1057 -15.11 -7.12 -2.92
C LEU A 1057 -15.86 -5.84 -3.32
N HIS A 1058 -15.97 -4.86 -2.42
CA HIS A 1058 -16.57 -3.56 -2.74
C HIS A 1058 -15.75 -2.79 -3.78
N ASP A 1059 -14.42 -2.76 -3.65
CA ASP A 1059 -13.55 -2.08 -4.61
C ASP A 1059 -13.54 -2.78 -5.98
N LEU A 1060 -13.49 -4.11 -6.02
CA LEU A 1060 -13.60 -4.88 -7.26
C LEU A 1060 -14.94 -4.63 -7.97
N LEU A 1061 -16.05 -4.58 -7.22
CA LEU A 1061 -17.36 -4.27 -7.78
C LEU A 1061 -17.39 -2.85 -8.36
N SER A 1062 -16.90 -1.87 -7.60
CA SER A 1062 -16.85 -0.46 -8.01
C SER A 1062 -16.01 -0.25 -9.28
N ARG A 1063 -14.86 -0.93 -9.39
CA ARG A 1063 -13.94 -0.80 -10.53
C ARG A 1063 -14.43 -1.52 -11.78
N PHE A 1064 -14.91 -2.76 -11.63
CA PHE A 1064 -15.13 -3.66 -12.77
C PHE A 1064 -16.62 -3.89 -13.09
N GLY A 1065 -17.53 -3.62 -12.15
CA GLY A 1065 -18.98 -3.77 -12.34
C GLY A 1065 -19.44 -5.22 -12.58
N LYS A 1066 -18.57 -6.20 -12.32
CA LYS A 1066 -18.82 -7.63 -12.53
C LYS A 1066 -19.58 -8.20 -11.33
N GLU A 1067 -20.42 -9.20 -11.59
CA GLU A 1067 -21.01 -10.00 -10.51
C GLU A 1067 -19.90 -10.78 -9.80
N ILE A 1068 -20.05 -11.00 -8.49
CA ILE A 1068 -19.02 -11.59 -7.62
C ILE A 1068 -19.59 -12.83 -6.93
N ILE A 1069 -18.81 -13.91 -6.92
CA ILE A 1069 -19.08 -15.14 -6.18
C ILE A 1069 -17.85 -15.46 -5.33
N LEU A 1070 -18.08 -15.86 -4.08
CA LEU A 1070 -17.02 -16.43 -3.26
C LEU A 1070 -16.99 -17.95 -3.46
N VAL A 1071 -16.06 -18.41 -4.28
CA VAL A 1071 -16.05 -19.76 -4.85
C VAL A 1071 -15.44 -20.78 -3.91
N GLU A 1072 -14.57 -20.36 -3.01
CA GLU A 1072 -14.05 -21.23 -1.96
C GLU A 1072 -13.96 -20.49 -0.63
N TYR A 1073 -14.60 -21.06 0.40
CA TYR A 1073 -14.44 -20.68 1.79
C TYR A 1073 -14.72 -21.90 2.69
N SER A 1074 -14.28 -21.85 3.94
CA SER A 1074 -14.48 -22.95 4.89
C SER A 1074 -15.05 -22.51 6.24
N ALA A 1075 -14.56 -21.39 6.77
CA ALA A 1075 -14.95 -20.83 8.07
C ALA A 1075 -15.83 -19.57 7.92
N ARG A 1076 -16.34 -19.05 9.05
CA ARG A 1076 -17.14 -17.79 9.10
C ARG A 1076 -18.38 -17.84 8.19
N LYS A 1077 -19.10 -18.97 8.24
CA LYS A 1077 -20.19 -19.30 7.31
C LYS A 1077 -21.25 -18.20 7.23
N GLU A 1078 -21.74 -17.68 8.35
CA GLU A 1078 -22.76 -16.63 8.32
C GLU A 1078 -22.22 -15.33 7.74
N GLU A 1079 -21.07 -14.87 8.25
CA GLU A 1079 -20.50 -13.57 7.93
C GLU A 1079 -20.06 -13.46 6.48
N VAL A 1080 -19.49 -14.55 5.94
CA VAL A 1080 -19.11 -14.65 4.52
C VAL A 1080 -20.33 -14.50 3.60
N HIS A 1081 -21.47 -15.14 3.92
CA HIS A 1081 -22.69 -14.98 3.13
C HIS A 1081 -23.29 -13.58 3.30
N ASP A 1082 -23.28 -13.04 4.52
CA ASP A 1082 -23.76 -11.69 4.78
C ASP A 1082 -22.96 -10.66 3.97
N ILE A 1083 -21.62 -10.76 3.93
CA ILE A 1083 -20.77 -9.87 3.11
C ILE A 1083 -21.14 -9.99 1.62
N ILE A 1084 -21.23 -11.20 1.09
CA ILE A 1084 -21.51 -11.42 -0.33
C ILE A 1084 -22.91 -10.94 -0.69
N PHE A 1085 -23.95 -11.37 0.01
CA PHE A 1085 -25.33 -11.03 -0.36
C PHE A 1085 -25.69 -9.55 -0.10
N ASN A 1086 -24.93 -8.86 0.75
CA ASN A 1086 -25.12 -7.42 0.97
C ASN A 1086 -24.31 -6.53 0.01
N LEU A 1087 -23.54 -7.10 -0.92
CA LEU A 1087 -22.86 -6.31 -1.95
C LEU A 1087 -23.87 -5.43 -2.73
N PRO A 1088 -23.49 -4.19 -3.09
CA PRO A 1088 -24.36 -3.24 -3.78
C PRO A 1088 -25.04 -3.83 -5.03
N GLU A 1089 -26.25 -3.33 -5.32
CA GLU A 1089 -27.03 -3.70 -6.51
C GLU A 1089 -27.35 -5.20 -6.67
N GLY A 1090 -27.21 -6.00 -5.61
CA GLY A 1090 -27.42 -7.46 -5.67
C GLY A 1090 -26.39 -8.18 -6.55
N LYS A 1091 -25.18 -7.59 -6.65
CA LYS A 1091 -24.09 -8.09 -7.50
C LYS A 1091 -23.26 -9.20 -6.85
N GLY A 1092 -23.36 -9.38 -5.54
CA GLY A 1092 -22.87 -10.58 -4.87
C GLY A 1092 -23.86 -11.72 -5.03
N LYS A 1093 -23.46 -12.77 -5.75
CA LYS A 1093 -24.37 -13.83 -6.19
C LYS A 1093 -24.38 -15.04 -5.29
N GLY A 1094 -23.41 -15.20 -4.40
CA GLY A 1094 -23.42 -16.25 -3.40
C GLY A 1094 -22.07 -16.91 -3.21
N THR A 1095 -22.09 -18.07 -2.59
CA THR A 1095 -20.87 -18.72 -2.09
C THR A 1095 -20.84 -20.22 -2.38
N PHE A 1096 -19.66 -20.81 -2.37
CA PHE A 1096 -19.48 -22.26 -2.42
C PHE A 1096 -18.61 -22.70 -1.22
N ILE A 1097 -19.18 -23.49 -0.31
CA ILE A 1097 -18.39 -24.07 0.77
C ILE A 1097 -17.47 -25.14 0.21
N TRP A 1098 -16.21 -25.07 0.64
CA TRP A 1098 -15.16 -25.99 0.26
C TRP A 1098 -15.28 -27.32 1.02
N GLU A 1099 -15.41 -28.42 0.27
CA GLU A 1099 -15.40 -29.81 0.76
C GLU A 1099 -16.20 -30.09 2.06
N PRO A 1100 -17.48 -29.69 2.16
CA PRO A 1100 -18.22 -29.73 3.41
C PRO A 1100 -18.53 -31.14 3.94
N LEU A 1101 -18.31 -32.19 3.12
CA LEU A 1101 -18.66 -33.58 3.43
C LEU A 1101 -17.64 -34.30 4.33
N SER A 1102 -16.38 -33.87 4.36
CA SER A 1102 -15.31 -34.64 5.02
C SER A 1102 -14.12 -33.85 5.52
N THR A 1103 -14.00 -32.58 5.15
CA THR A 1103 -12.75 -31.84 5.29
C THR A 1103 -12.96 -30.51 6.04
N TRP A 1104 -11.96 -30.12 6.84
CA TRP A 1104 -11.90 -28.87 7.60
C TRP A 1104 -13.13 -28.62 8.49
N ASP A 1105 -13.84 -27.51 8.26
CA ASP A 1105 -15.01 -27.08 9.02
C ASP A 1105 -16.30 -27.73 8.46
N SER A 1106 -16.27 -29.06 8.37
CA SER A 1106 -17.28 -29.90 7.71
C SER A 1106 -18.65 -29.82 8.39
N ILE A 1107 -19.72 -29.92 7.59
CA ILE A 1107 -21.11 -29.98 8.08
C ILE A 1107 -21.58 -31.43 8.27
N PHE A 1108 -20.75 -32.40 7.92
CA PHE A 1108 -20.90 -33.82 8.24
C PHE A 1108 -19.75 -34.30 9.11
N ASP A 1109 -20.02 -35.27 9.98
CA ASP A 1109 -18.99 -35.99 10.71
C ASP A 1109 -18.29 -37.04 9.82
N ARG A 1110 -17.24 -37.68 10.35
CA ARG A 1110 -16.47 -38.69 9.61
C ARG A 1110 -17.26 -39.96 9.25
N LYS A 1111 -18.47 -40.13 9.78
CA LYS A 1111 -19.38 -41.25 9.48
C LYS A 1111 -20.46 -40.88 8.47
N GLY A 1112 -20.50 -39.63 8.00
CA GLY A 1112 -21.51 -39.13 7.07
C GLY A 1112 -22.78 -38.60 7.76
N GLN A 1113 -22.76 -38.39 9.08
CA GLN A 1113 -23.91 -37.81 9.80
C GLN A 1113 -23.83 -36.28 9.78
N SER A 1114 -24.91 -35.60 9.40
CA SER A 1114 -24.97 -34.14 9.49
C SER A 1114 -24.75 -33.69 10.94
N ASN A 1115 -24.04 -32.58 11.13
CA ASN A 1115 -23.81 -31.97 12.43
C ASN A 1115 -24.53 -30.61 12.54
N GLU A 1116 -24.49 -29.98 13.70
CA GLU A 1116 -25.18 -28.71 13.97
C GLU A 1116 -24.83 -27.56 13.01
N LYS A 1117 -23.67 -27.60 12.35
CA LYS A 1117 -23.25 -26.55 11.39
C LYS A 1117 -24.09 -26.57 10.12
N ILE A 1118 -24.77 -27.66 9.80
CA ILE A 1118 -25.68 -27.69 8.64
C ILE A 1118 -26.86 -26.74 8.84
N LEU A 1119 -27.31 -26.56 10.09
CA LEU A 1119 -28.44 -25.70 10.45
C LEU A 1119 -28.15 -24.21 10.22
N ILE A 1120 -26.86 -23.83 10.13
CA ILE A 1120 -26.46 -22.47 9.76
C ILE A 1120 -27.01 -22.13 8.37
N TYR A 1121 -27.04 -23.10 7.45
CA TYR A 1121 -27.54 -22.91 6.09
C TYR A 1121 -29.07 -22.75 6.04
N ASP A 1122 -29.81 -23.33 6.98
CA ASP A 1122 -31.26 -23.08 7.12
C ASP A 1122 -31.52 -21.60 7.43
N GLU A 1123 -30.75 -21.04 8.36
CA GLU A 1123 -30.86 -19.63 8.75
C GLU A 1123 -30.38 -18.69 7.64
N ILE A 1124 -29.29 -19.03 6.92
CA ILE A 1124 -28.84 -18.27 5.75
C ILE A 1124 -29.91 -18.28 4.66
N THR A 1125 -30.50 -19.43 4.37
CA THR A 1125 -31.55 -19.60 3.35
C THR A 1125 -32.75 -18.74 3.70
N LYS A 1126 -33.25 -18.83 4.93
CA LYS A 1126 -34.36 -18.00 5.42
C LYS A 1126 -34.06 -16.50 5.34
N ARG A 1127 -32.82 -16.09 5.65
CA ARG A 1127 -32.40 -14.68 5.65
C ARG A 1127 -32.28 -14.10 4.24
N HIS A 1128 -31.67 -14.86 3.32
CA HIS A 1128 -31.19 -14.35 2.04
C HIS A 1128 -31.91 -14.90 0.81
N MET A 1129 -32.52 -16.09 0.87
CA MET A 1129 -33.08 -16.76 -0.30
C MET A 1129 -34.61 -16.65 -0.39
N GLU A 1130 -35.31 -16.44 0.73
CA GLU A 1130 -36.80 -16.36 0.79
C GLU A 1130 -37.37 -14.95 0.51
N LYS A 1131 -36.52 -14.00 0.10
CA LYS A 1131 -36.86 -12.65 -0.37
C LYS A 1131 -36.35 -12.43 -1.79
#